data_AF-A0A8H5M405-F1
#
_entry.id   AF-A0A8H5M405-F1
#
_cell.length_a   1.000
_cell.length_b   1.000
_cell.length_c   1.000
_cell.angle_alpha   90.00
_cell.angle_beta   90.00
_cell.angle_gamma   90.00
#
_symmetry.space_group_name_H-M   'P 1'
#
loop_
_entity.id
_entity.type
_entity.pdbx_description
1 polymer ?
#
loop_
_entity_poly.entity_id
_entity_poly.type
_entity_poly.pdbx_seq_one_letter_code
_entity_poly.pdbx_strand_id
1 'polypeptide(L)'
;MCSYPTTSIQDVSKQAYTYIIVGGGTAGCILASRLSEDPKATVLLIERGPVVDSWSAKVPLLSSNFTDQKAPVYKWQSAPLPAVNGKTVTMVTGKALGGSSKINGLLYTRSTPGEYNAWQAAGRKGWSWRHVEPYFNKSETYEGHTSHRGTAGPWKTRNVDKIRFQPVASNIHVAPTLGIPLIFEDNDPTSSVVSCKHLDATIDSSGHRSATSDAFLPKSLVRARKNLYICTGTIASALDIQSQKVVGVYLESDKSDGSAQRFYASAEREVILCAGAISTPQLLLLSGVGPADHLLEHNIPLLKDLPGVGAHLQDHISVPVIYKVPVTDSIEVLMAKPFTAVSELLKYCFTGKGIFGTQVQQANIVLRSTLLDANSHVVVTDADSDLNSQDPANVPDIEIMLIPVNPTDRKFDGLSKSYGTFSYLCTVLRPKSTGSVRLASTNPREQPLCDLGTLSHNDDRIPLRKCLRLALALGRAVRKSGYPLEDLLVPATEEDGDLDAFINENLTTTYHYSSSCRMDEEARAGVVDDELRVHGISGPAYPRLVDMAALLAFPVIVKATRAAINIFFLVDWKRNTSTGAVNQFDTTTSLKTWMVKTAWILELLDNAYISFLFLWRLGTQSHLFNGEKIGRVDSEISKGSFTSKLKSLFWIASTNFVFPLIFGLCQIILLFRGKNILVAASVEMVNVYVSIISTVFATIWASTVSGKSNVLSSNSDNTKLHLETIKFRRGQEQGATYSHTEVGLQDDSSHTELGSMKKENWGGTIDLA
;
A
#
# COMPACT_ATOMS: atom_id res chain seq x y z
N MET A 1 2.02 11.02 -32.60
CA MET A 1 1.48 10.91 -31.23
C MET A 1 2.03 12.06 -30.39
N CYS A 2 1.30 12.59 -29.41
CA CYS A 2 1.82 13.64 -28.52
C CYS A 2 2.69 13.03 -27.38
N SER A 3 3.85 13.63 -27.13
CA SER A 3 4.85 13.24 -26.12
C SER A 3 4.27 13.21 -24.70
N TYR A 4 4.89 12.41 -23.81
CA TYR A 4 4.53 12.45 -22.38
C TYR A 4 4.88 13.84 -21.82
N PRO A 5 4.01 14.51 -21.03
CA PRO A 5 4.32 15.83 -20.50
C PRO A 5 5.40 15.74 -19.42
N THR A 6 6.48 16.48 -19.60
CA THR A 6 7.59 16.60 -18.64
C THR A 6 8.00 18.06 -18.49
N THR A 7 8.48 18.41 -17.31
CA THR A 7 9.03 19.73 -16.95
C THR A 7 10.55 19.67 -17.06
N SER A 8 11.20 20.66 -17.69
CA SER A 8 12.67 20.67 -17.75
C SER A 8 13.27 21.00 -16.39
N ILE A 9 14.49 20.51 -16.11
CA ILE A 9 15.19 20.83 -14.85
C ILE A 9 15.45 22.35 -14.71
N GLN A 10 15.60 23.05 -15.84
CA GLN A 10 15.69 24.51 -15.92
C GLN A 10 14.37 25.23 -15.57
N ASP A 11 13.21 24.59 -15.77
CA ASP A 11 11.90 25.14 -15.38
C ASP A 11 11.56 24.86 -13.92
N VAL A 12 12.07 23.77 -13.36
CA VAL A 12 11.81 23.38 -11.96
C VAL A 12 12.25 24.46 -10.97
N SER A 13 13.41 25.10 -11.19
CA SER A 13 13.94 26.11 -10.28
C SER A 13 13.26 27.49 -10.37
N LYS A 14 12.14 27.63 -11.08
CA LYS A 14 11.44 28.91 -11.30
C LYS A 14 10.31 29.19 -10.31
N GLN A 15 9.96 28.23 -9.45
CA GLN A 15 8.85 28.35 -8.50
C GLN A 15 9.06 27.47 -7.26
N ALA A 16 8.26 27.70 -6.21
CA ALA A 16 8.14 26.79 -5.07
C ALA A 16 7.04 25.74 -5.34
N TYR A 17 7.15 24.59 -4.66
CA TYR A 17 6.21 23.49 -4.74
C TYR A 17 5.64 23.17 -3.37
N THR A 18 4.32 23.04 -3.26
CA THR A 18 3.68 22.55 -2.04
C THR A 18 4.26 21.20 -1.63
N TYR A 19 4.38 20.28 -2.59
CA TYR A 19 4.97 18.96 -2.37
C TYR A 19 6.04 18.63 -3.42
N ILE A 20 7.24 18.22 -2.97
CA ILE A 20 8.28 17.64 -3.82
C ILE A 20 8.35 16.14 -3.54
N ILE A 21 8.33 15.31 -4.57
CA ILE A 21 8.41 13.86 -4.47
C ILE A 21 9.66 13.41 -5.22
N VAL A 22 10.55 12.68 -4.54
CA VAL A 22 11.84 12.23 -5.07
C VAL A 22 11.78 10.73 -5.34
N GLY A 23 11.80 10.35 -6.62
CA GLY A 23 11.69 8.96 -7.09
C GLY A 23 10.32 8.69 -7.72
N GLY A 24 10.31 8.43 -9.02
CA GLY A 24 9.13 8.13 -9.84
C GLY A 24 8.68 6.67 -9.79
N GLY A 25 9.02 5.92 -8.73
CA GLY A 25 8.61 4.53 -8.53
C GLY A 25 7.11 4.37 -8.21
N THR A 26 6.72 3.19 -7.73
CA THR A 26 5.33 2.86 -7.34
C THR A 26 4.73 3.90 -6.38
N ALA A 27 5.35 4.11 -5.21
CA ALA A 27 4.89 5.08 -4.24
C ALA A 27 4.84 6.52 -4.81
N GLY A 28 5.90 6.93 -5.53
CA GLY A 28 5.99 8.26 -6.14
C GLY A 28 4.92 8.54 -7.19
N CYS A 29 4.63 7.57 -8.07
CA CYS A 29 3.55 7.67 -9.05
C CYS A 29 2.17 7.80 -8.39
N ILE A 30 1.93 7.04 -7.31
CA ILE A 30 0.68 7.07 -6.55
C ILE A 30 0.52 8.41 -5.81
N LEU A 31 1.54 8.84 -5.07
CA LEU A 31 1.53 10.09 -4.30
C LEU A 31 1.43 11.32 -5.19
N ALA A 32 2.21 11.38 -6.28
CA ALA A 32 2.11 12.47 -7.25
C ALA A 32 0.69 12.55 -7.83
N SER A 33 0.02 11.40 -8.01
CA SER A 33 -1.35 11.37 -8.48
C SER A 33 -2.39 11.72 -7.42
N ARG A 34 -2.19 11.38 -6.14
CA ARG A 34 -3.15 11.71 -5.07
C ARG A 34 -3.01 13.13 -4.56
N LEU A 35 -1.79 13.63 -4.35
CA LEU A 35 -1.54 14.98 -3.85
C LEU A 35 -1.94 16.06 -4.87
N SER A 36 -1.87 15.76 -6.17
CA SER A 36 -2.36 16.67 -7.23
C SER A 36 -3.87 16.61 -7.47
N GLU A 37 -4.64 15.85 -6.66
CA GLU A 37 -6.11 15.96 -6.61
C GLU A 37 -6.59 17.27 -5.95
N ASP A 38 -5.78 17.90 -5.08
CA ASP A 38 -6.04 19.27 -4.61
C ASP A 38 -5.47 20.29 -5.63
N PRO A 39 -6.32 21.07 -6.33
CA PRO A 39 -5.86 22.07 -7.30
C PRO A 39 -5.11 23.25 -6.66
N LYS A 40 -5.09 23.36 -5.31
CA LYS A 40 -4.31 24.37 -4.59
C LYS A 40 -2.89 23.93 -4.25
N ALA A 41 -2.57 22.63 -4.37
CA ALA A 41 -1.24 22.10 -4.09
C ALA A 41 -0.44 21.96 -5.39
N THR A 42 0.73 22.61 -5.47
CA THR A 42 1.70 22.39 -6.54
C THR A 42 2.57 21.17 -6.22
N VAL A 43 2.66 20.23 -7.15
CA VAL A 43 3.32 18.93 -6.95
C VAL A 43 4.42 18.72 -7.98
N LEU A 44 5.65 18.58 -7.51
CA LEU A 44 6.80 18.15 -8.33
C LEU A 44 7.09 16.68 -8.09
N LEU A 45 7.20 15.89 -9.16
CA LEU A 45 7.78 14.54 -9.13
C LEU A 45 9.12 14.56 -9.86
N ILE A 46 10.20 14.26 -9.16
CA ILE A 46 11.55 14.07 -9.70
C ILE A 46 11.78 12.57 -9.94
N GLU A 47 12.34 12.23 -11.10
CA GLU A 47 12.70 10.85 -11.44
C GLU A 47 14.03 10.80 -12.20
N ARG A 48 14.92 9.88 -11.80
CA ARG A 48 16.27 9.76 -12.38
C ARG A 48 16.25 9.11 -13.77
N GLY A 49 15.36 8.15 -13.99
CA GLY A 49 15.14 7.54 -15.30
C GLY A 49 14.31 8.40 -16.25
N PRO A 50 14.25 8.03 -17.54
CA PRO A 50 13.38 8.65 -18.54
C PRO A 50 11.93 8.16 -18.42
N VAL A 51 11.01 8.80 -19.17
CA VAL A 51 9.70 8.19 -19.46
C VAL A 51 9.89 7.04 -20.46
N VAL A 52 9.37 5.85 -20.14
CA VAL A 52 9.39 4.69 -21.05
C VAL A 52 7.96 4.31 -21.46
N ASP A 53 7.65 4.54 -22.74
CA ASP A 53 6.32 4.42 -23.35
C ASP A 53 6.33 3.65 -24.68
N SER A 54 7.45 2.95 -24.97
CA SER A 54 7.57 2.10 -26.17
C SER A 54 6.53 0.97 -26.18
N TRP A 55 6.28 0.41 -27.36
CA TRP A 55 5.42 -0.77 -27.48
C TRP A 55 5.99 -1.97 -26.69
N SER A 56 7.30 -2.23 -26.79
CA SER A 56 7.97 -3.32 -26.04
C SER A 56 7.84 -3.20 -24.52
N ALA A 57 7.85 -1.97 -23.97
CA ALA A 57 7.66 -1.72 -22.54
C ALA A 57 6.22 -1.99 -22.05
N LYS A 58 5.27 -2.14 -22.97
CA LYS A 58 3.87 -2.49 -22.69
C LYS A 58 3.56 -3.97 -22.88
N VAL A 59 4.35 -4.69 -23.67
CA VAL A 59 4.18 -6.15 -23.85
C VAL A 59 4.67 -6.87 -22.59
N PRO A 60 3.82 -7.61 -21.85
CA PRO A 60 4.17 -8.23 -20.57
C PRO A 60 5.50 -8.98 -20.57
N LEU A 61 5.69 -9.93 -21.48
CA LEU A 61 6.91 -10.74 -21.48
C LEU A 61 8.16 -9.94 -21.90
N LEU A 62 8.08 -9.13 -22.97
CA LEU A 62 9.24 -8.37 -23.47
C LEU A 62 9.73 -7.35 -22.44
N SER A 63 8.81 -6.68 -21.76
CA SER A 63 9.13 -5.72 -20.70
C SER A 63 9.69 -6.37 -19.43
N SER A 64 9.36 -7.64 -19.17
CA SER A 64 9.92 -8.40 -18.05
C SER A 64 11.39 -8.82 -18.26
N ASN A 65 11.90 -8.74 -19.50
CA ASN A 65 13.28 -9.11 -19.78
C ASN A 65 14.28 -8.01 -19.40
N PHE A 66 14.55 -7.87 -18.10
CA PHE A 66 15.58 -6.95 -17.61
C PHE A 66 17.01 -7.33 -18.05
N THR A 67 17.25 -8.52 -18.61
CA THR A 67 18.59 -8.90 -19.10
C THR A 67 19.02 -8.12 -20.34
N ASP A 68 18.09 -7.64 -21.17
CA ASP A 68 18.35 -6.87 -22.39
C ASP A 68 19.22 -5.63 -22.11
N GLN A 69 20.16 -5.33 -23.01
CA GLN A 69 21.03 -4.15 -22.94
C GLN A 69 20.26 -2.82 -23.07
N LYS A 70 19.05 -2.86 -23.63
CA LYS A 70 18.14 -1.72 -23.79
C LYS A 70 17.04 -1.69 -22.71
N ALA A 71 17.05 -2.63 -21.77
CA ALA A 71 16.12 -2.60 -20.65
C ALA A 71 16.34 -1.33 -19.80
N PRO A 72 15.27 -0.63 -19.38
CA PRO A 72 15.38 0.59 -18.58
C PRO A 72 15.65 0.24 -17.11
N VAL A 73 16.88 -0.18 -16.82
CA VAL A 73 17.32 -0.63 -15.48
C VAL A 73 18.70 -0.09 -15.12
N TYR A 74 18.96 0.03 -13.83
CA TYR A 74 20.31 -0.01 -13.28
C TYR A 74 20.69 -1.45 -12.97
N LYS A 75 21.95 -1.80 -13.21
CA LYS A 75 22.56 -3.08 -12.83
C LYS A 75 23.91 -2.80 -12.18
N TRP A 76 24.19 -3.44 -11.05
CA TRP A 76 25.51 -3.43 -10.41
C TRP A 76 25.67 -4.73 -9.60
N GLN A 77 26.86 -4.99 -9.05
CA GLN A 77 27.08 -6.12 -8.15
C GLN A 77 26.84 -5.70 -6.69
N SER A 78 26.26 -6.59 -5.89
CA SER A 78 26.26 -6.45 -4.43
C SER A 78 27.67 -6.43 -3.87
N ALA A 79 27.82 -6.09 -2.58
CA ALA A 79 29.01 -6.45 -1.84
C ALA A 79 29.23 -7.98 -1.83
N PRO A 80 30.48 -8.47 -1.63
CA PRO A 80 30.78 -9.88 -1.44
C PRO A 80 30.04 -10.47 -0.24
N LEU A 81 29.17 -11.46 -0.46
CA LEU A 81 28.35 -12.11 0.56
C LEU A 81 29.20 -13.12 1.36
N PRO A 82 29.52 -12.89 2.65
CA PRO A 82 30.50 -13.71 3.37
C PRO A 82 30.05 -15.17 3.56
N ALA A 83 28.76 -15.37 3.83
CA ALA A 83 28.16 -16.69 4.10
C ALA A 83 28.15 -17.66 2.90
N VAL A 84 28.51 -17.18 1.70
CA VAL A 84 28.59 -17.96 0.45
C VAL A 84 29.93 -17.73 -0.26
N ASN A 85 31.03 -17.69 0.51
CA ASN A 85 32.41 -17.57 0.04
C ASN A 85 32.71 -16.30 -0.78
N GLY A 86 32.08 -15.17 -0.43
CA GLY A 86 32.37 -13.87 -1.04
C GLY A 86 31.79 -13.67 -2.45
N LYS A 87 30.82 -14.49 -2.86
CA LYS A 87 30.07 -14.26 -4.11
C LYS A 87 29.33 -12.93 -4.08
N THR A 88 29.22 -12.28 -5.22
CA THR A 88 28.29 -11.16 -5.44
C THR A 88 27.07 -11.64 -6.19
N VAL A 89 25.93 -10.95 -6.02
CA VAL A 89 24.75 -11.11 -6.87
C VAL A 89 24.52 -9.84 -7.68
N THR A 90 24.02 -10.00 -8.91
CA THR A 90 23.63 -8.87 -9.76
C THR A 90 22.38 -8.21 -9.18
N MET A 91 22.51 -6.99 -8.66
CA MET A 91 21.38 -6.18 -8.21
C MET A 91 20.75 -5.43 -9.39
N VAL A 92 19.42 -5.30 -9.38
CA VAL A 92 18.65 -4.69 -10.48
C VAL A 92 17.55 -3.78 -9.94
N THR A 93 17.44 -2.55 -10.47
CA THR A 93 16.32 -1.63 -10.18
C THR A 93 15.83 -0.94 -11.46
N GLY A 94 14.55 -0.58 -11.52
CA GLY A 94 13.99 0.12 -12.68
C GLY A 94 14.51 1.56 -12.84
N LYS A 95 15.12 1.88 -13.99
CA LYS A 95 15.49 3.22 -14.43
C LYS A 95 14.41 3.80 -15.35
N ALA A 96 13.24 4.11 -14.79
CA ALA A 96 12.14 4.71 -15.53
C ALA A 96 11.10 5.36 -14.62
N LEU A 97 10.32 6.30 -15.15
CA LEU A 97 9.03 6.66 -14.55
C LEU A 97 8.12 5.42 -14.49
N GLY A 98 7.65 5.09 -13.28
CA GLY A 98 7.03 3.82 -12.91
C GLY A 98 7.96 2.87 -12.13
N GLY A 99 9.26 3.17 -12.06
CA GLY A 99 10.29 2.35 -11.40
C GLY A 99 10.28 0.89 -11.85
N SER A 100 10.51 -0.02 -10.92
CA SER A 100 10.53 -1.47 -11.20
C SER A 100 9.20 -2.02 -11.74
N SER A 101 8.06 -1.32 -11.62
CA SER A 101 6.79 -1.77 -12.23
C SER A 101 6.81 -1.79 -13.76
N LYS A 102 7.80 -1.14 -14.39
CA LYS A 102 8.06 -1.21 -15.85
C LYS A 102 8.80 -2.47 -16.28
N ILE A 103 9.46 -3.20 -15.36
CA ILE A 103 10.39 -4.30 -15.67
C ILE A 103 10.21 -5.57 -14.81
N ASN A 104 9.38 -5.54 -13.75
CA ASN A 104 9.12 -6.71 -12.91
C ASN A 104 8.30 -7.79 -13.64
N GLY A 105 8.20 -8.98 -13.04
CA GLY A 105 7.42 -10.12 -13.56
C GLY A 105 5.89 -9.96 -13.57
N LEU A 106 5.36 -8.74 -13.44
CA LEU A 106 3.94 -8.37 -13.41
C LEU A 106 3.08 -8.94 -12.28
N LEU A 107 3.64 -9.69 -11.33
CA LEU A 107 2.87 -10.32 -10.26
C LEU A 107 2.13 -9.28 -9.42
N TYR A 108 0.85 -9.51 -9.15
CA TYR A 108 0.05 -8.73 -8.21
C TYR A 108 -0.36 -9.62 -7.04
N THR A 109 0.40 -9.55 -5.94
CA THR A 109 0.15 -10.32 -4.73
C THR A 109 0.17 -9.37 -3.53
N ARG A 110 -0.89 -9.45 -2.71
CA ARG A 110 -1.01 -8.81 -1.40
C ARG A 110 -0.37 -9.73 -0.37
N SER A 111 0.36 -9.18 0.61
CA SER A 111 0.87 -10.01 1.71
C SER A 111 -0.26 -10.54 2.59
N THR A 112 -0.04 -11.66 3.26
CA THR A 112 -0.97 -12.28 4.20
C THR A 112 -1.38 -11.27 5.29
N PRO A 113 -2.69 -11.12 5.61
CA PRO A 113 -3.19 -10.18 6.61
C PRO A 113 -2.46 -10.22 7.98
N GLY A 114 -2.02 -11.40 8.40
CA GLY A 114 -1.20 -11.62 9.60
C GLY A 114 0.10 -10.81 9.64
N GLU A 115 0.73 -10.51 8.50
CA GLU A 115 1.98 -9.72 8.45
C GLU A 115 1.72 -8.26 8.88
N TYR A 116 0.67 -7.65 8.32
CA TYR A 116 0.21 -6.31 8.73
C TYR A 116 -0.24 -6.29 10.20
N ASN A 117 -0.92 -7.35 10.64
CA ASN A 117 -1.31 -7.50 12.04
C ASN A 117 -0.09 -7.67 12.96
N ALA A 118 0.99 -8.31 12.49
CA ALA A 118 2.27 -8.41 13.20
C ALA A 118 2.94 -7.03 13.34
N TRP A 119 2.86 -6.16 12.33
CA TRP A 119 3.37 -4.79 12.44
C TRP A 119 2.63 -4.01 13.53
N GLN A 120 1.30 -4.13 13.62
CA GLN A 120 0.54 -3.50 14.70
C GLN A 120 0.84 -4.12 16.08
N ALA A 121 1.10 -5.44 16.15
CA ALA A 121 1.56 -6.10 17.38
C ALA A 121 2.95 -5.60 17.82
N ALA A 122 3.84 -5.30 16.86
CA ALA A 122 5.11 -4.59 17.05
C ALA A 122 4.95 -3.06 17.25
N GLY A 123 3.75 -2.62 17.63
CA GLY A 123 3.44 -1.25 18.02
C GLY A 123 3.20 -0.25 16.88
N ARG A 124 3.24 -0.65 15.60
CA ARG A 124 3.05 0.26 14.46
C ARG A 124 1.58 0.64 14.31
N LYS A 125 1.20 1.83 14.76
CA LYS A 125 -0.21 2.25 14.88
C LYS A 125 -0.84 2.54 13.53
N GLY A 126 -1.98 1.91 13.24
CA GLY A 126 -2.71 2.09 11.99
C GLY A 126 -2.20 1.24 10.82
N TRP A 127 -1.35 0.24 11.08
CA TRP A 127 -0.72 -0.60 10.04
C TRP A 127 -1.26 -2.05 9.95
N SER A 128 -2.27 -2.41 10.75
CA SER A 128 -2.94 -3.73 10.66
C SER A 128 -3.79 -3.91 9.40
N TRP A 129 -4.13 -5.15 9.05
CA TRP A 129 -4.88 -5.49 7.82
C TRP A 129 -6.11 -4.60 7.59
N ARG A 130 -6.90 -4.40 8.64
CA ARG A 130 -8.12 -3.56 8.66
C ARG A 130 -7.87 -2.12 8.20
N HIS A 131 -6.67 -1.58 8.37
CA HIS A 131 -6.30 -0.23 7.94
C HIS A 131 -5.72 -0.21 6.52
N VAL A 132 -5.01 -1.26 6.08
CA VAL A 132 -4.36 -1.31 4.76
C VAL A 132 -5.29 -1.82 3.64
N GLU A 133 -6.22 -2.73 3.94
CA GLU A 133 -7.18 -3.33 2.99
C GLU A 133 -7.98 -2.28 2.18
N PRO A 134 -8.51 -1.19 2.79
CA PRO A 134 -9.19 -0.14 2.04
C PRO A 134 -8.31 0.54 0.99
N TYR A 135 -6.98 0.53 1.18
CA TYR A 135 -6.03 1.13 0.23
C TYR A 135 -5.65 0.18 -0.90
N PHE A 136 -5.54 -1.13 -0.64
CA PHE A 136 -5.50 -2.13 -1.70
C PHE A 136 -6.76 -2.05 -2.59
N ASN A 137 -7.94 -2.03 -1.99
CA ASN A 137 -9.22 -1.90 -2.71
C ASN A 137 -9.42 -0.55 -3.41
N LYS A 138 -8.76 0.53 -2.96
CA LYS A 138 -8.71 1.83 -3.64
C LYS A 138 -7.67 1.88 -4.78
N SER A 139 -6.68 0.97 -4.78
CA SER A 139 -5.58 0.97 -5.75
C SER A 139 -5.95 0.33 -7.09
N GLU A 140 -6.76 -0.73 -7.08
CA GLU A 140 -7.00 -1.59 -8.25
C GLU A 140 -8.43 -1.52 -8.83
N THR A 141 -8.55 -1.82 -10.13
CA THR A 141 -9.68 -2.56 -10.69
C THR A 141 -9.15 -3.96 -10.99
N TYR A 142 -9.67 -4.94 -10.25
CA TYR A 142 -9.58 -6.34 -10.58
C TYR A 142 -10.63 -6.68 -11.65
N GLU A 143 -10.24 -7.39 -12.71
CA GLU A 143 -11.14 -7.79 -13.81
C GLU A 143 -11.90 -9.13 -13.55
N GLY A 144 -11.91 -9.61 -12.29
CA GLY A 144 -12.72 -10.76 -11.83
C GLY A 144 -13.88 -10.36 -10.88
N HIS A 145 -14.54 -11.35 -10.28
CA HIS A 145 -15.72 -11.17 -9.42
C HIS A 145 -15.47 -11.67 -7.99
N THR A 146 -15.32 -10.77 -7.02
CA THR A 146 -15.00 -11.09 -5.61
C THR A 146 -15.36 -9.91 -4.70
N SER A 147 -15.66 -10.18 -3.43
CA SER A 147 -16.05 -9.19 -2.42
C SER A 147 -14.87 -8.42 -1.79
N HIS A 148 -13.63 -8.89 -1.97
CA HIS A 148 -12.45 -8.41 -1.24
C HIS A 148 -11.45 -7.64 -2.10
N ARG A 149 -11.86 -7.24 -3.32
CA ARG A 149 -11.01 -6.65 -4.35
C ARG A 149 -11.50 -5.28 -4.79
N GLY A 150 -10.57 -4.44 -5.25
CA GLY A 150 -10.89 -3.15 -5.83
C GLY A 150 -11.54 -3.29 -7.20
N THR A 151 -12.57 -2.51 -7.50
CA THR A 151 -13.24 -2.50 -8.82
C THR A 151 -13.12 -1.16 -9.55
N ALA A 152 -12.77 -0.08 -8.85
CA ALA A 152 -12.77 1.30 -9.37
C ALA A 152 -11.38 1.99 -9.35
N GLY A 153 -10.33 1.31 -8.91
CA GLY A 153 -8.98 1.85 -8.84
C GLY A 153 -8.29 1.99 -10.20
N PRO A 154 -7.24 2.82 -10.31
CA PRO A 154 -6.53 3.03 -11.56
C PRO A 154 -5.72 1.81 -12.02
N TRP A 155 -5.12 1.05 -11.10
CA TRP A 155 -4.23 -0.08 -11.44
C TRP A 155 -5.04 -1.27 -11.96
N LYS A 156 -4.70 -1.86 -13.11
CA LYS A 156 -5.46 -2.98 -13.66
C LYS A 156 -4.80 -4.30 -13.30
N THR A 157 -5.56 -5.15 -12.62
CA THR A 157 -5.15 -6.44 -12.08
C THR A 157 -6.10 -7.51 -12.62
N ARG A 158 -5.57 -8.68 -12.94
CA ARG A 158 -6.38 -9.80 -13.44
C ARG A 158 -5.73 -11.14 -13.13
N ASN A 159 -6.56 -12.14 -12.89
CA ASN A 159 -6.13 -13.52 -13.10
C ASN A 159 -6.00 -13.76 -14.61
N VAL A 160 -5.06 -14.62 -15.05
CA VAL A 160 -4.83 -14.86 -16.49
C VAL A 160 -5.42 -16.20 -16.88
N ASP A 161 -6.53 -16.17 -17.62
CA ASP A 161 -7.53 -17.24 -17.89
C ASP A 161 -7.03 -18.70 -18.07
N LYS A 162 -5.76 -18.92 -18.38
CA LYS A 162 -5.19 -20.24 -18.62
C LYS A 162 -3.72 -20.34 -18.17
N ILE A 163 -3.46 -21.28 -17.27
CA ILE A 163 -2.13 -21.86 -17.08
C ILE A 163 -1.67 -22.45 -18.43
N ARG A 164 -0.62 -21.86 -19.00
CA ARG A 164 -0.17 -22.17 -20.37
C ARG A 164 0.80 -23.33 -20.42
N PHE A 165 1.68 -23.43 -19.42
CA PHE A 165 2.84 -24.30 -19.45
C PHE A 165 2.58 -25.59 -18.68
N GLN A 166 2.78 -26.73 -19.33
CA GLN A 166 2.44 -28.04 -18.77
C GLN A 166 3.17 -28.40 -17.45
N PRO A 167 4.42 -28.01 -17.16
CA PRO A 167 5.02 -28.32 -15.85
C PRO A 167 4.38 -27.52 -14.71
N VAL A 168 3.87 -26.31 -14.98
CA VAL A 168 3.10 -25.51 -14.01
C VAL A 168 1.74 -26.19 -13.75
N ALA A 169 1.03 -26.59 -14.82
CA ALA A 169 -0.24 -27.30 -14.70
C ALA A 169 -0.09 -28.67 -13.99
N SER A 170 1.01 -29.38 -14.23
CA SER A 170 1.30 -30.66 -13.59
C SER A 170 1.62 -30.49 -12.11
N ASN A 171 2.31 -29.42 -11.72
CA ASN A 171 2.51 -29.06 -10.30
C ASN A 171 1.20 -28.75 -9.58
N ILE A 172 0.34 -27.91 -10.17
CA ILE A 172 -0.99 -27.62 -9.65
C ILE A 172 -1.82 -28.91 -9.50
N HIS A 173 -1.68 -29.87 -10.43
CA HIS A 173 -2.36 -31.16 -10.33
C HIS A 173 -1.87 -32.04 -9.17
N VAL A 174 -0.56 -32.07 -8.87
CA VAL A 174 0.00 -32.95 -7.84
C VAL A 174 0.13 -32.31 -6.45
N ALA A 175 0.07 -30.98 -6.32
CA ALA A 175 0.18 -30.30 -5.01
C ALA A 175 -0.78 -30.85 -3.92
N PRO A 176 -2.05 -31.20 -4.21
CA PRO A 176 -2.95 -31.83 -3.23
C PRO A 176 -2.49 -33.20 -2.73
N THR A 177 -1.65 -33.91 -3.49
CA THR A 177 -1.08 -35.21 -3.06
C THR A 177 -0.02 -35.07 -1.97
N LEU A 178 0.50 -33.86 -1.76
CA LEU A 178 1.39 -33.49 -0.65
C LEU A 178 0.66 -32.68 0.45
N GLY A 179 -0.68 -32.64 0.42
CA GLY A 179 -1.50 -31.89 1.39
C GLY A 179 -1.65 -30.39 1.11
N ILE A 180 -1.20 -29.89 -0.04
CA ILE A 180 -1.26 -28.46 -0.40
C ILE A 180 -2.58 -28.18 -1.15
N PRO A 181 -3.52 -27.37 -0.61
CA PRO A 181 -4.78 -27.07 -1.26
C PRO A 181 -4.59 -26.06 -2.40
N LEU A 182 -5.52 -26.06 -3.37
CA LEU A 182 -5.48 -25.16 -4.53
C LEU A 182 -6.35 -23.91 -4.28
N ILE A 183 -5.80 -22.74 -4.57
CA ILE A 183 -6.48 -21.44 -4.44
C ILE A 183 -6.44 -20.69 -5.77
N PHE A 184 -7.61 -20.26 -6.24
CA PHE A 184 -7.77 -19.58 -7.53
C PHE A 184 -7.86 -18.05 -7.42
N GLU A 185 -8.07 -17.50 -6.22
CA GLU A 185 -7.95 -16.07 -5.93
C GLU A 185 -6.74 -15.86 -5.00
N ASP A 186 -5.58 -15.53 -5.56
CA ASP A 186 -4.33 -15.30 -4.80
C ASP A 186 -4.47 -14.26 -3.68
N ASN A 187 -5.37 -13.29 -3.87
CA ASN A 187 -5.47 -12.04 -3.12
C ASN A 187 -6.67 -11.95 -2.16
N ASP A 188 -7.37 -13.06 -1.94
CA ASP A 188 -8.43 -13.19 -0.93
C ASP A 188 -7.80 -13.17 0.49
N PRO A 189 -8.19 -12.23 1.37
CA PRO A 189 -7.65 -12.15 2.73
C PRO A 189 -8.11 -13.28 3.65
N THR A 190 -9.09 -14.10 3.26
CA THR A 190 -9.58 -15.26 4.05
C THR A 190 -8.96 -16.60 3.63
N SER A 191 -8.15 -16.60 2.57
CA SER A 191 -7.54 -17.80 2.00
C SER A 191 -6.44 -18.42 2.88
N SER A 192 -6.36 -19.75 2.86
CA SER A 192 -5.41 -20.55 3.65
C SER A 192 -3.95 -20.13 3.42
N VAL A 193 -3.22 -19.99 4.54
CA VAL A 193 -1.78 -19.70 4.56
C VAL A 193 -0.93 -20.83 3.97
N VAL A 194 -1.47 -22.05 3.88
CA VAL A 194 -0.93 -23.13 3.03
C VAL A 194 -1.71 -23.17 1.74
N SER A 195 -1.08 -22.92 0.59
CA SER A 195 -1.77 -23.00 -0.71
C SER A 195 -0.83 -23.08 -1.91
N CYS A 196 -1.32 -23.68 -2.98
CA CYS A 196 -0.85 -23.46 -4.34
C CYS A 196 -1.79 -22.47 -5.03
N LYS A 197 -1.28 -21.28 -5.39
CA LYS A 197 -2.09 -20.18 -5.93
C LYS A 197 -1.92 -19.99 -7.43
N HIS A 198 -3.00 -19.66 -8.13
CA HIS A 198 -2.94 -19.05 -9.47
C HIS A 198 -2.78 -17.53 -9.31
N LEU A 199 -1.61 -17.00 -9.70
CA LEU A 199 -1.24 -15.61 -9.44
C LEU A 199 -1.95 -14.61 -10.35
N ASP A 200 -2.39 -13.50 -9.76
CA ASP A 200 -2.84 -12.34 -10.52
C ASP A 200 -1.65 -11.59 -11.14
N ALA A 201 -1.92 -10.89 -12.25
CA ALA A 201 -0.97 -10.06 -12.95
C ALA A 201 -1.48 -8.62 -13.13
N THR A 202 -0.56 -7.65 -13.10
CA THR A 202 -0.81 -6.24 -13.43
C THR A 202 -0.92 -6.07 -14.95
N ILE A 203 -1.98 -6.62 -15.55
CA ILE A 203 -2.25 -6.61 -17.00
C ILE A 203 -3.64 -6.03 -17.25
N ASP A 204 -3.76 -5.13 -18.24
CA ASP A 204 -5.01 -4.47 -18.60
C ASP A 204 -5.93 -5.32 -19.52
N SER A 205 -7.13 -4.79 -19.78
CA SER A 205 -8.14 -5.36 -20.68
C SER A 205 -7.68 -5.55 -22.14
N SER A 206 -6.53 -4.97 -22.53
CA SER A 206 -5.93 -5.08 -23.85
C SER A 206 -4.68 -5.98 -23.88
N GLY A 207 -4.32 -6.61 -22.76
CA GLY A 207 -3.14 -7.47 -22.64
C GLY A 207 -1.82 -6.73 -22.43
N HIS A 208 -1.85 -5.42 -22.15
CA HIS A 208 -0.63 -4.66 -21.84
C HIS A 208 -0.31 -4.68 -20.35
N ARG A 209 0.97 -4.52 -20.01
CA ARG A 209 1.46 -4.21 -18.66
C ARG A 209 0.76 -2.96 -18.12
N SER A 210 0.04 -3.09 -17.00
CA SER A 210 -0.45 -1.98 -16.20
C SER A 210 0.66 -1.52 -15.24
N ALA A 211 1.63 -0.76 -15.74
CA ALA A 211 2.69 -0.16 -14.91
C ALA A 211 2.11 1.00 -14.07
N THR A 212 2.73 1.31 -12.93
CA THR A 212 2.17 2.29 -11.98
C THR A 212 2.17 3.72 -12.52
N SER A 213 3.11 4.09 -13.39
CA SER A 213 3.06 5.36 -14.15
C SER A 213 1.87 5.41 -15.10
N ASP A 214 1.46 4.28 -15.67
CA ASP A 214 0.47 4.22 -16.74
C ASP A 214 -0.94 4.15 -16.14
N ALA A 215 -1.07 3.53 -14.97
CA ALA A 215 -2.26 3.53 -14.12
C ALA A 215 -2.48 4.88 -13.40
N PHE A 216 -1.50 5.35 -12.61
CA PHE A 216 -1.68 6.51 -11.73
C PHE A 216 -1.32 7.85 -12.38
N LEU A 217 -0.41 7.87 -13.36
CA LEU A 217 0.00 9.08 -14.10
C LEU A 217 -0.21 8.99 -15.63
N PRO A 218 -1.38 8.53 -16.13
CA PRO A 218 -1.64 8.47 -17.57
C PRO A 218 -1.57 9.85 -18.21
N LYS A 219 -1.08 9.91 -19.46
CA LYS A 219 -0.83 11.17 -20.20
C LYS A 219 -2.02 12.14 -20.24
N SER A 220 -3.25 11.63 -20.19
CA SER A 220 -4.48 12.43 -20.11
C SER A 220 -4.57 13.22 -18.80
N LEU A 221 -4.40 12.53 -17.67
CA LEU A 221 -4.39 13.09 -16.32
C LEU A 221 -3.27 14.11 -16.14
N VAL A 222 -2.05 13.80 -16.58
CA VAL A 222 -0.90 14.72 -16.48
C VAL A 222 -1.11 15.99 -17.33
N ARG A 223 -1.76 15.90 -18.51
CA ARG A 223 -2.10 17.10 -19.30
C ARG A 223 -3.23 17.93 -18.69
N ALA A 224 -4.13 17.30 -17.94
CA ALA A 224 -5.25 17.97 -17.29
C ALA A 224 -4.81 18.74 -16.04
N ARG A 225 -4.00 18.14 -15.17
CA ARG A 225 -3.54 18.71 -13.91
C ARG A 225 -2.43 19.75 -14.11
N LYS A 226 -2.81 21.03 -14.13
CA LYS A 226 -1.87 22.16 -14.29
C LYS A 226 -0.95 22.41 -13.09
N ASN A 227 -1.29 21.80 -11.96
CA ASN A 227 -0.54 21.83 -10.70
C ASN A 227 0.45 20.66 -10.54
N LEU A 228 0.54 19.74 -11.51
CA LEU A 228 1.43 18.57 -11.49
C LEU A 228 2.58 18.74 -12.49
N TYR A 229 3.82 18.62 -11.99
CA TYR A 229 5.06 18.80 -12.72
C TYR A 229 5.89 17.52 -12.59
N ILE A 230 6.44 17.00 -13.69
CA ILE A 230 7.17 15.73 -13.73
C ILE A 230 8.52 15.94 -14.40
N CYS A 231 9.60 15.87 -13.63
CA CYS A 231 10.97 16.10 -14.08
C CYS A 231 11.76 14.79 -14.13
N THR A 232 11.77 14.14 -15.29
CA THR A 232 12.52 12.90 -15.56
C THR A 232 13.95 13.16 -16.02
N GLY A 233 14.86 12.19 -15.86
CA GLY A 233 16.27 12.33 -16.20
C GLY A 233 17.06 13.20 -15.20
N THR A 234 16.54 13.33 -13.98
CA THR A 234 17.04 14.26 -12.96
C THR A 234 17.37 13.53 -11.66
N ILE A 235 18.59 13.76 -11.17
CA ILE A 235 19.10 13.26 -9.89
C ILE A 235 18.75 14.28 -8.81
N ALA A 236 18.16 13.83 -7.70
CA ALA A 236 18.22 14.58 -6.45
C ALA A 236 19.58 14.29 -5.78
N SER A 237 20.42 15.30 -5.62
CA SER A 237 21.81 15.12 -5.14
C SER A 237 21.99 15.37 -3.64
N ALA A 238 21.17 16.24 -3.05
CA ALA A 238 21.09 16.46 -1.61
C ALA A 238 19.75 17.14 -1.24
N LEU A 239 19.32 16.99 0.00
CA LEU A 239 18.26 17.78 0.63
C LEU A 239 18.85 19.08 1.20
N ASP A 240 18.12 20.19 1.10
CA ASP A 240 18.45 21.41 1.84
C ASP A 240 17.77 21.34 3.22
N ILE A 241 18.56 21.22 4.29
CA ILE A 241 18.08 21.00 5.66
C ILE A 241 18.58 22.14 6.56
N GLN A 242 17.65 22.98 7.01
CA GLN A 242 17.94 24.19 7.79
C GLN A 242 17.23 24.13 9.14
N SER A 243 17.98 24.15 10.25
CA SER A 243 17.42 23.99 11.60
C SER A 243 16.47 22.78 11.71
N GLN A 244 16.95 21.61 11.25
CA GLN A 244 16.21 20.34 11.16
C GLN A 244 14.98 20.33 10.23
N LYS A 245 14.75 21.36 9.41
CA LYS A 245 13.64 21.44 8.44
C LYS A 245 14.15 21.21 7.02
N VAL A 246 13.54 20.29 6.26
CA VAL A 246 13.83 20.17 4.82
C VAL A 246 13.13 21.31 4.09
N VAL A 247 13.87 22.25 3.49
CA VAL A 247 13.30 23.41 2.77
C VAL A 247 13.31 23.27 1.25
N GLY A 248 14.00 22.25 0.72
CA GLY A 248 14.05 21.96 -0.70
C GLY A 248 15.00 20.83 -1.06
N VAL A 249 15.25 20.68 -2.35
CA VAL A 249 16.09 19.62 -2.92
C VAL A 249 17.03 20.20 -3.98
N TYR A 250 18.32 19.86 -3.89
CA TYR A 250 19.31 20.12 -4.91
C TYR A 250 19.23 19.07 -6.02
N LEU A 251 19.21 19.52 -7.27
CA LEU A 251 18.95 18.70 -8.45
C LEU A 251 20.09 18.80 -9.46
N GLU A 252 20.39 17.69 -10.14
CA GLU A 252 21.40 17.62 -11.19
C GLU A 252 20.93 16.78 -12.37
N SER A 253 21.48 17.02 -13.56
CA SER A 253 21.20 16.20 -14.75
C SER A 253 21.79 14.79 -14.60
N ASP A 254 21.03 13.76 -14.99
CA ASP A 254 21.55 12.39 -15.18
C ASP A 254 22.35 12.26 -16.49
N LYS A 255 22.31 13.28 -17.37
CA LYS A 255 23.19 13.35 -18.55
C LYS A 255 24.62 13.67 -18.15
N SER A 256 25.57 12.89 -18.65
CA SER A 256 27.01 13.13 -18.51
C SER A 256 27.55 14.13 -19.53
N ASP A 257 26.92 15.29 -19.67
CA ASP A 257 27.35 16.36 -20.60
C ASP A 257 28.48 17.25 -20.06
N GLY A 258 29.02 16.91 -18.88
CA GLY A 258 30.08 17.65 -18.20
C GLY A 258 29.59 18.86 -17.40
N SER A 259 28.31 19.24 -17.52
CA SER A 259 27.76 20.33 -16.70
C SER A 259 27.49 19.85 -15.27
N ALA A 260 28.35 20.26 -14.33
CA ALA A 260 28.09 20.15 -12.89
C ALA A 260 27.05 21.18 -12.41
N GLN A 261 26.07 21.52 -13.26
CA GLN A 261 25.08 22.54 -12.97
C GLN A 261 24.05 22.00 -11.97
N ARG A 262 24.14 22.48 -10.73
CA ARG A 262 23.12 22.28 -9.72
C ARG A 262 21.95 23.23 -9.94
N PHE A 263 20.76 22.68 -9.87
CA PHE A 263 19.48 23.37 -9.79
C PHE A 263 18.91 23.17 -8.38
N TYR A 264 17.87 23.93 -8.03
CA TYR A 264 17.24 23.86 -6.71
C TYR A 264 15.72 23.89 -6.87
N ALA A 265 15.01 23.10 -6.08
CA ALA A 265 13.55 23.10 -5.99
C ALA A 265 13.13 23.37 -4.54
N SER A 266 12.37 24.45 -4.32
CA SER A 266 11.92 24.86 -2.97
C SER A 266 10.61 24.15 -2.59
N ALA A 267 10.51 23.67 -1.34
CA ALA A 267 9.35 22.97 -0.80
C ALA A 267 8.59 23.84 0.21
N GLU A 268 7.28 24.03 0.02
CA GLU A 268 6.43 24.78 0.95
C GLU A 268 5.83 23.91 2.06
N ARG A 269 5.57 22.60 1.81
CA ARG A 269 4.88 21.73 2.77
C ARG A 269 5.36 20.30 2.98
N GLU A 270 5.89 19.56 2.01
CA GLU A 270 6.57 18.26 2.27
C GLU A 270 7.60 17.96 1.17
N VAL A 271 8.67 17.27 1.54
CA VAL A 271 9.53 16.52 0.61
C VAL A 271 9.28 15.04 0.87
N ILE A 272 9.02 14.24 -0.16
CA ILE A 272 8.55 12.87 0.01
C ILE A 272 9.51 11.93 -0.71
N LEU A 273 10.17 11.05 0.03
CA LEU A 273 11.21 10.17 -0.47
C LEU A 273 10.62 8.84 -0.92
N CYS A 274 10.63 8.62 -2.23
CA CYS A 274 10.05 7.48 -2.95
C CYS A 274 11.08 6.80 -3.87
N ALA A 275 12.38 6.97 -3.59
CA ALA A 275 13.49 6.49 -4.41
C ALA A 275 13.86 5.00 -4.17
N GLY A 276 13.00 4.28 -3.42
CA GLY A 276 13.18 2.86 -3.08
C GLY A 276 14.28 2.60 -2.04
N ALA A 277 14.37 1.34 -1.59
CA ALA A 277 15.28 0.93 -0.50
C ALA A 277 16.78 1.14 -0.79
N ILE A 278 17.18 1.42 -2.03
CA ILE A 278 18.59 1.66 -2.37
C ILE A 278 18.90 3.17 -2.39
N SER A 279 18.17 3.97 -3.17
CA SER A 279 18.51 5.39 -3.36
C SER A 279 17.90 6.33 -2.31
N THR A 280 16.88 5.91 -1.54
CA THR A 280 16.39 6.71 -0.40
C THR A 280 17.43 6.87 0.73
N PRO A 281 18.04 5.79 1.28
CA PRO A 281 19.10 5.96 2.28
C PRO A 281 20.33 6.66 1.68
N GLN A 282 20.69 6.40 0.42
CA GLN A 282 21.77 7.13 -0.26
C GLN A 282 21.56 8.65 -0.23
N LEU A 283 20.35 9.13 -0.52
CA LEU A 283 20.04 10.57 -0.48
C LEU A 283 20.06 11.14 0.95
N LEU A 284 19.59 10.39 1.95
CA LEU A 284 19.69 10.82 3.36
C LEU A 284 21.15 10.94 3.80
N LEU A 285 21.99 9.95 3.49
CA LEU A 285 23.42 9.95 3.77
C LEU A 285 24.14 11.12 3.08
N LEU A 286 23.89 11.36 1.78
CA LEU A 286 24.42 12.51 1.05
C LEU A 286 23.93 13.87 1.59
N SER A 287 22.87 13.87 2.41
CA SER A 287 22.31 15.06 3.07
C SER A 287 22.71 15.19 4.55
N GLY A 288 23.67 14.40 5.03
CA GLY A 288 24.15 14.48 6.42
C GLY A 288 23.20 13.87 7.47
N VAL A 289 22.30 12.97 7.05
CA VAL A 289 21.36 12.24 7.93
C VAL A 289 21.66 10.75 7.86
N GLY A 290 22.20 10.19 8.94
CA GLY A 290 22.60 8.78 9.00
C GLY A 290 23.67 8.51 10.06
N PRO A 291 24.39 7.37 10.01
CA PRO A 291 25.40 7.02 11.02
C PRO A 291 26.57 8.01 11.04
N ALA A 292 26.82 8.65 12.18
CA ALA A 292 27.83 9.71 12.32
C ALA A 292 29.21 9.35 11.78
N ASP A 293 29.73 8.16 12.14
CA ASP A 293 31.06 7.70 11.70
C ASP A 293 31.16 7.57 10.17
N HIS A 294 30.11 7.06 9.52
CA HIS A 294 30.08 6.89 8.06
C HIS A 294 29.95 8.23 7.31
N LEU A 295 29.28 9.21 7.91
CA LEU A 295 29.26 10.57 7.37
C LEU A 295 30.64 11.23 7.51
N LEU A 296 31.35 10.98 8.61
CA LEU A 296 32.73 11.43 8.82
C LEU A 296 33.73 10.78 7.84
N GLU A 297 33.62 9.47 7.56
CA GLU A 297 34.40 8.75 6.53
C GLU A 297 34.36 9.49 5.17
N HIS A 298 33.19 9.99 4.78
CA HIS A 298 32.97 10.70 3.52
C HIS A 298 33.13 12.23 3.61
N ASN A 299 33.53 12.77 4.76
CA ASN A 299 33.65 14.21 5.03
C ASN A 299 32.31 14.98 4.82
N ILE A 300 31.19 14.32 5.07
CA ILE A 300 29.84 14.91 5.00
C ILE A 300 29.50 15.55 6.36
N PRO A 301 29.06 16.82 6.42
CA PRO A 301 28.63 17.43 7.67
C PRO A 301 27.47 16.68 8.31
N LEU A 302 27.64 16.27 9.57
CA LEU A 302 26.60 15.62 10.37
C LEU A 302 25.49 16.63 10.73
N LEU A 303 24.28 16.42 10.20
CA LEU A 303 23.08 17.20 10.56
C LEU A 303 22.20 16.46 11.57
N LYS A 304 22.12 15.13 11.45
CA LYS A 304 21.39 14.24 12.37
C LYS A 304 22.04 12.86 12.35
N ASP A 305 22.60 12.45 13.49
CA ASP A 305 22.99 11.05 13.69
C ASP A 305 21.74 10.18 13.79
N LEU A 306 21.65 9.20 12.89
CA LEU A 306 20.51 8.28 12.76
C LEU A 306 21.04 6.94 12.21
N PRO A 307 21.65 6.10 13.06
CA PRO A 307 22.40 4.92 12.62
C PRO A 307 21.54 3.84 11.92
N GLY A 308 20.21 3.97 11.96
CA GLY A 308 19.29 3.15 11.16
C GLY A 308 19.31 3.43 9.66
N VAL A 309 19.78 4.59 9.20
CA VAL A 309 19.75 4.96 7.76
C VAL A 309 20.70 4.06 6.97
N GLY A 310 20.13 3.29 6.05
CA GLY A 310 20.85 2.30 5.26
C GLY A 310 21.05 0.97 5.97
N ALA A 311 20.82 0.87 7.28
CA ALA A 311 20.87 -0.39 8.01
C ALA A 311 19.57 -1.20 7.83
N HIS A 312 19.63 -2.51 8.05
CA HIS A 312 18.50 -3.44 7.93
C HIS A 312 17.95 -3.60 6.49
N LEU A 313 18.82 -3.56 5.47
CA LEU A 313 18.39 -3.91 4.11
C LEU A 313 17.90 -5.37 4.08
N GLN A 314 16.71 -5.60 3.53
CA GLN A 314 16.12 -6.95 3.38
C GLN A 314 15.74 -7.24 1.92
N ASP A 315 15.75 -8.51 1.56
CA ASP A 315 15.32 -9.08 0.26
C ASP A 315 14.86 -10.53 0.50
N HIS A 316 14.02 -11.08 -0.38
CA HIS A 316 13.69 -12.51 -0.32
C HIS A 316 14.89 -13.32 -0.83
N ILE A 317 15.33 -14.32 -0.05
CA ILE A 317 16.48 -15.16 -0.38
C ILE A 317 16.01 -16.35 -1.21
N SER A 318 16.56 -16.53 -2.42
CA SER A 318 16.09 -17.52 -3.40
C SER A 318 17.17 -18.51 -3.82
N VAL A 319 16.80 -19.78 -4.05
CA VAL A 319 17.66 -20.81 -4.64
C VAL A 319 16.90 -21.58 -5.74
N PRO A 320 17.40 -21.66 -6.99
CA PRO A 320 16.71 -22.31 -8.09
C PRO A 320 17.00 -23.82 -8.15
N VAL A 321 15.95 -24.64 -8.22
CA VAL A 321 16.02 -26.06 -8.56
C VAL A 321 15.44 -26.22 -9.97
N ILE A 322 16.27 -26.61 -10.94
CA ILE A 322 15.95 -26.53 -12.38
C ILE A 322 15.92 -27.93 -13.00
N TYR A 323 14.94 -28.14 -13.87
CA TYR A 323 14.72 -29.36 -14.64
C TYR A 323 14.63 -29.06 -16.13
N LYS A 324 14.97 -30.05 -16.96
CA LYS A 324 14.67 -30.06 -18.40
C LYS A 324 13.24 -30.54 -18.61
N VAL A 325 12.58 -29.93 -19.58
CA VAL A 325 11.22 -30.22 -20.04
C VAL A 325 11.15 -30.15 -21.57
N PRO A 326 10.12 -30.71 -22.24
CA PRO A 326 9.89 -30.48 -23.66
C PRO A 326 9.92 -28.98 -24.00
N VAL A 327 10.66 -28.60 -25.04
CA VAL A 327 10.91 -27.17 -25.37
C VAL A 327 9.64 -26.38 -25.73
N THR A 328 8.52 -27.05 -25.98
CA THR A 328 7.19 -26.46 -26.16
C THR A 328 6.54 -25.96 -24.87
N ASP A 329 6.99 -26.47 -23.73
CA ASP A 329 6.34 -26.34 -22.43
C ASP A 329 7.06 -25.30 -21.55
N SER A 330 7.98 -24.53 -22.15
CA SER A 330 8.75 -23.41 -21.60
C SER A 330 8.60 -22.17 -22.50
N ILE A 331 8.84 -20.99 -21.93
CA ILE A 331 8.98 -19.72 -22.66
C ILE A 331 10.11 -19.80 -23.72
N GLU A 332 11.12 -20.64 -23.51
CA GLU A 332 12.23 -20.90 -24.44
C GLU A 332 11.77 -21.44 -25.81
N VAL A 333 10.51 -21.88 -25.96
CA VAL A 333 9.90 -22.16 -27.27
C VAL A 333 10.02 -20.98 -28.25
N LEU A 334 10.01 -19.74 -27.73
CA LEU A 334 10.16 -18.52 -28.53
C LEU A 334 11.56 -18.38 -29.13
N MET A 335 12.59 -18.87 -28.44
CA MET A 335 13.98 -18.87 -28.92
C MET A 335 14.25 -20.09 -29.82
N ALA A 336 13.64 -21.23 -29.48
CA ALA A 336 13.82 -22.50 -30.19
C ALA A 336 13.08 -22.58 -31.55
N LYS A 337 11.92 -21.93 -31.68
CA LYS A 337 11.00 -22.10 -32.82
C LYS A 337 10.53 -20.75 -33.37
N PRO A 338 11.26 -20.14 -34.34
CA PRO A 338 10.93 -18.82 -34.89
C PRO A 338 9.50 -18.69 -35.43
N PHE A 339 8.96 -19.72 -36.08
CA PHE A 339 7.56 -19.71 -36.54
C PHE A 339 6.55 -19.68 -35.39
N THR A 340 6.83 -20.37 -34.27
CA THR A 340 6.01 -20.30 -33.05
C THR A 340 6.10 -18.91 -32.43
N ALA A 341 7.29 -18.30 -32.41
CA ALA A 341 7.49 -16.94 -31.92
C ALA A 341 6.70 -15.91 -32.74
N VAL A 342 6.79 -15.96 -34.09
CA VAL A 342 5.99 -15.10 -34.98
C VAL A 342 4.49 -15.34 -34.80
N SER A 343 4.06 -16.59 -34.67
CA SER A 343 2.64 -16.94 -34.47
C SER A 343 2.08 -16.38 -33.14
N GLU A 344 2.77 -16.58 -32.03
CA GLU A 344 2.35 -16.05 -30.72
C GLU A 344 2.51 -14.52 -30.63
N LEU A 345 3.43 -13.92 -31.40
CA LEU A 345 3.56 -12.46 -31.54
C LEU A 345 2.38 -11.86 -32.29
N LEU A 346 1.98 -12.44 -33.43
CA LEU A 346 0.80 -12.02 -34.19
C LEU A 346 -0.48 -12.18 -33.37
N LYS A 347 -0.62 -13.33 -32.69
CA LYS A 347 -1.73 -13.62 -31.76
C LYS A 347 -1.84 -12.56 -30.66
N TYR A 348 -0.71 -12.16 -30.07
CA TYR A 348 -0.66 -11.05 -29.13
C TYR A 348 -1.09 -9.72 -29.79
N CYS A 349 -0.52 -9.35 -30.93
CA CYS A 349 -0.86 -8.11 -31.65
C CYS A 349 -2.35 -7.99 -32.04
N PHE A 350 -3.04 -9.10 -32.27
CA PHE A 350 -4.47 -9.12 -32.63
C PHE A 350 -5.44 -9.34 -31.45
N THR A 351 -4.98 -9.84 -30.30
CA THR A 351 -5.88 -10.26 -29.20
C THR A 351 -5.46 -9.84 -27.79
N GLY A 352 -4.26 -9.31 -27.59
CA GLY A 352 -3.64 -9.11 -26.28
C GLY A 352 -3.20 -10.42 -25.59
N LYS A 353 -3.67 -11.58 -26.05
CA LYS A 353 -3.38 -12.90 -25.47
C LYS A 353 -2.26 -13.58 -26.22
N GLY A 354 -1.32 -14.21 -25.51
CA GLY A 354 -0.20 -14.92 -26.13
C GLY A 354 0.82 -15.41 -25.12
N ILE A 355 1.97 -15.93 -25.56
CA ILE A 355 3.16 -16.06 -24.70
C ILE A 355 3.68 -14.66 -24.33
N PHE A 356 3.56 -13.72 -25.26
CA PHE A 356 3.94 -12.32 -25.02
C PHE A 356 3.02 -11.56 -24.05
N GLY A 357 1.77 -12.02 -23.89
CA GLY A 357 0.72 -11.41 -23.06
C GLY A 357 0.48 -12.09 -21.72
N THR A 358 1.43 -12.88 -21.21
CA THR A 358 1.36 -13.51 -19.87
C THR A 358 2.51 -13.02 -18.99
N GLN A 359 2.32 -13.09 -17.68
CA GLN A 359 3.40 -13.03 -16.69
C GLN A 359 4.32 -14.25 -16.81
N VAL A 360 5.56 -14.12 -16.33
CA VAL A 360 6.58 -15.19 -16.37
C VAL A 360 6.21 -16.35 -15.45
N GLN A 361 5.76 -16.06 -14.24
CA GLN A 361 5.38 -17.03 -13.20
C GLN A 361 3.85 -17.01 -13.06
N GLN A 362 3.16 -18.07 -13.48
CA GLN A 362 1.69 -18.13 -13.41
C GLN A 362 1.17 -18.67 -12.07
N ALA A 363 2.00 -19.33 -11.27
CA ALA A 363 1.60 -19.92 -9.99
C ALA A 363 2.77 -19.99 -9.01
N ASN A 364 2.44 -20.10 -7.73
CA ASN A 364 3.38 -20.43 -6.66
C ASN A 364 2.78 -21.44 -5.68
N ILE A 365 3.59 -21.85 -4.71
CA ILE A 365 3.18 -22.55 -3.49
C ILE A 365 3.72 -21.73 -2.32
N VAL A 366 2.88 -21.43 -1.32
CA VAL A 366 3.29 -20.73 -0.08
C VAL A 366 2.79 -21.49 1.13
N LEU A 367 3.60 -21.54 2.20
CA LEU A 367 3.26 -22.15 3.49
C LEU A 367 4.28 -21.80 4.59
N ARG A 368 3.96 -22.15 5.84
CA ARG A 368 4.95 -22.21 6.93
C ARG A 368 5.75 -23.51 6.84
N SER A 369 7.07 -23.43 6.77
CA SER A 369 7.99 -24.56 6.71
C SER A 369 7.88 -25.47 7.94
N THR A 370 7.38 -24.97 9.07
CA THR A 370 7.07 -25.76 10.28
C THR A 370 6.02 -26.85 10.01
N LEU A 371 5.08 -26.64 9.08
CA LEU A 371 4.01 -27.57 8.71
C LEU A 371 4.47 -28.74 7.82
N LEU A 372 5.74 -28.75 7.38
CA LEU A 372 6.31 -29.84 6.59
C LEU A 372 6.91 -30.92 7.48
N ASP A 373 6.45 -32.16 7.29
CA ASP A 373 7.00 -33.35 7.94
C ASP A 373 8.35 -33.79 7.32
N ALA A 374 8.91 -34.90 7.83
CA ALA A 374 10.15 -35.48 7.29
C ALA A 374 10.04 -35.95 5.82
N ASN A 375 8.82 -36.22 5.33
CA ASN A 375 8.54 -36.64 3.96
C ASN A 375 8.14 -35.44 3.06
N SER A 376 8.26 -34.20 3.53
CA SER A 376 7.78 -32.97 2.87
C SER A 376 6.30 -32.96 2.49
N HIS A 377 5.46 -33.68 3.25
CA HIS A 377 4.01 -33.53 3.21
C HIS A 377 3.60 -32.43 4.19
N VAL A 378 2.54 -31.68 3.86
CA VAL A 378 1.88 -30.78 4.79
C VAL A 378 1.11 -31.60 5.81
N VAL A 379 1.44 -31.42 7.08
CA VAL A 379 0.69 -31.97 8.21
C VAL A 379 0.09 -30.81 8.99
N VAL A 380 -1.23 -30.82 9.14
CA VAL A 380 -1.99 -29.90 9.98
C VAL A 380 -2.44 -30.70 11.20
N THR A 381 -2.00 -30.30 12.40
CA THR A 381 -2.34 -31.00 13.65
C THR A 381 -3.55 -30.36 14.33
N ASP A 382 -4.09 -30.99 15.38
CA ASP A 382 -5.12 -30.38 16.23
C ASP A 382 -4.62 -29.10 16.95
N ALA A 383 -3.30 -28.88 17.01
CA ALA A 383 -2.71 -27.63 17.50
C ALA A 383 -2.61 -26.53 16.42
N ASP A 384 -2.80 -26.88 15.14
CA ASP A 384 -2.89 -25.96 14.00
C ASP A 384 -4.35 -25.64 13.64
N SER A 385 -5.31 -25.84 14.57
CA SER A 385 -6.75 -25.79 14.29
C SER A 385 -7.29 -24.44 13.79
N ASP A 386 -6.50 -23.36 13.92
CA ASP A 386 -6.81 -22.04 13.35
C ASP A 386 -5.65 -21.57 12.45
N LEU A 387 -5.48 -22.16 11.25
CA LEU A 387 -4.59 -21.67 10.16
C LEU A 387 -5.09 -20.35 9.51
N ASN A 388 -5.66 -19.49 10.33
CA ASN A 388 -6.25 -18.20 10.01
C ASN A 388 -5.20 -17.22 9.47
N SER A 389 -5.44 -16.74 8.26
CA SER A 389 -4.63 -15.77 7.53
C SER A 389 -4.46 -14.42 8.21
N GLN A 390 -5.26 -14.09 9.23
CA GLN A 390 -5.17 -12.86 10.01
C GLN A 390 -4.31 -12.98 11.27
N ASP A 391 -3.88 -14.17 11.66
CA ASP A 391 -2.99 -14.35 12.82
C ASP A 391 -1.51 -14.07 12.43
N PRO A 392 -0.81 -13.15 13.13
CA PRO A 392 0.64 -12.97 13.04
C PRO A 392 1.48 -14.25 13.13
N ALA A 393 1.02 -15.29 13.84
CA ALA A 393 1.72 -16.57 13.95
C ALA A 393 1.63 -17.43 12.68
N ASN A 394 0.65 -17.18 11.81
CA ASN A 394 0.34 -18.02 10.64
C ASN A 394 0.99 -17.55 9.33
N VAL A 395 1.71 -16.42 9.33
CA VAL A 395 2.34 -15.87 8.12
C VAL A 395 3.34 -16.87 7.50
N PRO A 396 3.24 -17.20 6.20
CA PRO A 396 4.21 -18.05 5.50
C PRO A 396 5.66 -17.55 5.61
N ASP A 397 6.60 -18.48 5.75
CA ASP A 397 8.05 -18.20 5.75
C ASP A 397 8.73 -18.66 4.45
N ILE A 398 8.08 -19.49 3.63
CA ILE A 398 8.61 -19.97 2.34
C ILE A 398 7.62 -19.86 1.18
N GLU A 399 8.19 -19.64 -0.02
CA GLU A 399 7.53 -19.69 -1.31
C GLU A 399 8.30 -20.61 -2.27
N ILE A 400 7.58 -21.38 -3.10
CA ILE A 400 8.12 -22.03 -4.30
C ILE A 400 7.46 -21.40 -5.53
N MET A 401 8.24 -20.64 -6.30
CA MET A 401 7.78 -20.03 -7.55
C MET A 401 7.84 -21.05 -8.70
N LEU A 402 6.77 -21.17 -9.49
CA LEU A 402 6.70 -22.11 -10.61
C LEU A 402 7.07 -21.40 -11.92
N ILE A 403 8.33 -21.47 -12.32
CA ILE A 403 8.91 -20.65 -13.41
C ILE A 403 9.23 -21.52 -14.65
N PRO A 404 8.50 -21.38 -15.77
CA PRO A 404 8.67 -22.13 -17.02
C PRO A 404 9.73 -21.49 -17.94
N VAL A 405 10.90 -21.18 -17.37
CA VAL A 405 12.11 -20.64 -18.01
C VAL A 405 13.27 -20.77 -17.03
N ASN A 406 14.52 -20.65 -17.49
CA ASN A 406 15.68 -20.50 -16.63
C ASN A 406 15.70 -19.09 -15.97
N PRO A 407 15.63 -18.96 -14.63
CA PRO A 407 15.65 -17.66 -13.94
C PRO A 407 17.07 -17.13 -13.68
N THR A 408 18.12 -17.82 -14.16
CA THR A 408 19.52 -17.55 -13.81
C THR A 408 20.37 -17.11 -15.00
N ASP A 409 21.47 -16.40 -14.73
CA ASP A 409 22.52 -16.11 -15.72
C ASP A 409 23.33 -17.38 -16.14
N ARG A 410 23.10 -18.54 -15.51
CA ARG A 410 23.81 -19.80 -15.81
C ARG A 410 23.36 -20.31 -17.18
N LYS A 411 24.32 -20.51 -18.08
CA LYS A 411 24.10 -21.10 -19.41
C LYS A 411 24.18 -22.62 -19.30
N PHE A 412 23.26 -23.31 -19.98
CA PHE A 412 23.21 -24.77 -20.04
C PHE A 412 23.30 -25.25 -21.49
N ASP A 413 24.10 -26.27 -21.75
CA ASP A 413 24.28 -26.81 -23.11
C ASP A 413 23.02 -27.53 -23.60
N GLY A 414 22.61 -27.23 -24.83
CA GLY A 414 21.36 -27.74 -25.43
C GLY A 414 20.09 -26.95 -25.07
N LEU A 415 20.16 -25.96 -24.16
CA LEU A 415 19.05 -25.07 -23.84
C LEU A 415 18.50 -24.37 -25.10
N SER A 416 17.17 -24.29 -25.23
CA SER A 416 16.47 -23.76 -26.42
C SER A 416 16.79 -24.49 -27.75
N LYS A 417 17.44 -25.65 -27.72
CA LYS A 417 17.75 -26.47 -28.92
C LYS A 417 17.20 -27.89 -28.79
N SER A 418 17.53 -28.54 -27.68
CA SER A 418 17.13 -29.92 -27.37
C SER A 418 16.04 -29.99 -26.32
N TYR A 419 16.01 -29.03 -25.38
CA TYR A 419 15.04 -28.95 -24.29
C TYR A 419 14.72 -27.48 -23.95
N GLY A 420 13.62 -27.29 -23.23
CA GLY A 420 13.35 -26.09 -22.43
C GLY A 420 13.50 -26.41 -20.95
N THR A 421 13.36 -25.43 -20.09
CA THR A 421 13.53 -25.58 -18.63
C THR A 421 12.30 -25.19 -17.84
N PHE A 422 12.20 -25.78 -16.67
CA PHE A 422 11.24 -25.43 -15.64
C PHE A 422 11.96 -25.42 -14.29
N SER A 423 11.67 -24.41 -13.49
CA SER A 423 12.40 -24.09 -12.26
C SER A 423 11.45 -23.89 -11.09
N TYR A 424 11.77 -24.53 -9.97
CA TYR A 424 11.28 -24.14 -8.65
C TYR A 424 12.25 -23.09 -8.09
N LEU A 425 11.83 -21.83 -7.99
CA LEU A 425 12.61 -20.85 -7.22
C LEU A 425 12.18 -20.99 -5.75
N CYS A 426 13.04 -21.63 -4.96
CA CYS A 426 12.81 -21.97 -3.57
C CYS A 426 13.24 -20.79 -2.70
N THR A 427 12.28 -20.15 -2.04
CA THR A 427 12.42 -18.78 -1.55
C THR A 427 12.08 -18.68 -0.07
N VAL A 428 12.89 -17.97 0.71
CA VAL A 428 12.57 -17.57 2.10
C VAL A 428 11.97 -16.17 2.08
N LEU A 429 10.75 -16.05 2.62
CA LEU A 429 9.95 -14.83 2.66
C LEU A 429 10.25 -13.94 3.88
N ARG A 430 10.67 -14.55 5.00
CA ARG A 430 10.88 -13.85 6.28
C ARG A 430 12.28 -14.11 6.85
N PRO A 431 13.38 -13.75 6.13
CA PRO A 431 14.73 -13.98 6.61
C PRO A 431 15.04 -13.12 7.84
N LYS A 432 15.77 -13.70 8.81
CA LYS A 432 16.35 -12.99 9.95
C LYS A 432 17.62 -12.24 9.56
N SER A 433 18.28 -12.65 8.49
CA SER A 433 19.38 -11.91 7.87
C SER A 433 18.97 -10.52 7.41
N THR A 434 19.82 -9.53 7.70
CA THR A 434 19.69 -8.17 7.17
C THR A 434 21.05 -7.61 6.78
N GLY A 435 21.13 -6.85 5.69
CA GLY A 435 22.33 -6.19 5.21
C GLY A 435 22.33 -4.67 5.40
N SER A 436 23.09 -3.97 4.56
CA SER A 436 23.19 -2.50 4.60
C SER A 436 23.42 -1.83 3.23
N VAL A 437 23.02 -0.57 3.14
CA VAL A 437 23.31 0.37 2.05
C VAL A 437 24.22 1.48 2.59
N ARG A 438 25.44 1.57 2.06
CA ARG A 438 26.45 2.59 2.40
C ARG A 438 26.83 3.41 1.18
N LEU A 439 27.34 4.62 1.36
CA LEU A 439 27.92 5.37 0.26
C LEU A 439 29.18 4.68 -0.30
N ALA A 440 29.33 4.71 -1.62
CA ALA A 440 30.61 4.43 -2.27
C ALA A 440 31.49 5.68 -2.32
N SER A 441 30.86 6.84 -2.52
CA SER A 441 31.48 8.17 -2.50
C SER A 441 30.41 9.25 -2.27
N THR A 442 30.84 10.51 -2.26
CA THR A 442 29.96 11.69 -2.24
C THR A 442 29.33 12.03 -3.60
N ASN A 443 29.57 11.24 -4.66
CA ASN A 443 29.00 11.45 -5.99
C ASN A 443 27.60 10.83 -6.11
N PRO A 444 26.52 11.62 -6.31
CA PRO A 444 25.15 11.10 -6.39
C PRO A 444 24.86 10.29 -7.66
N ARG A 445 25.82 10.17 -8.60
CA ARG A 445 25.69 9.33 -9.81
C ARG A 445 26.08 7.88 -9.56
N GLU A 446 27.00 7.63 -8.65
CA GLU A 446 27.53 6.31 -8.33
C GLU A 446 26.47 5.48 -7.57
N GLN A 447 26.53 4.16 -7.70
CA GLN A 447 25.66 3.26 -6.95
C GLN A 447 26.21 3.07 -5.53
N PRO A 448 25.35 3.01 -4.50
CA PRO A 448 25.80 2.77 -3.14
C PRO A 448 26.31 1.34 -2.97
N LEU A 449 27.22 1.13 -2.02
CA LEU A 449 27.68 -0.19 -1.61
C LEU A 449 26.52 -0.90 -0.90
N CYS A 450 26.05 -1.99 -1.50
CA CYS A 450 24.87 -2.73 -1.03
C CYS A 450 25.29 -4.14 -0.59
N ASP A 451 25.41 -4.35 0.72
CA ASP A 451 25.46 -5.70 1.29
C ASP A 451 24.01 -6.16 1.54
N LEU A 452 23.66 -7.36 1.07
CA LEU A 452 22.34 -7.95 1.34
C LEU A 452 22.29 -8.68 2.69
N GLY A 453 23.44 -8.92 3.35
CA GLY A 453 23.54 -9.65 4.61
C GLY A 453 23.08 -11.10 4.51
N THR A 454 22.94 -11.65 3.30
CA THR A 454 22.30 -12.93 3.01
C THR A 454 22.95 -14.10 3.75
N LEU A 455 22.13 -14.88 4.49
CA LEU A 455 22.55 -16.01 5.34
C LEU A 455 23.58 -15.66 6.44
N SER A 456 23.64 -14.40 6.86
CA SER A 456 24.28 -13.98 8.12
C SER A 456 23.63 -14.58 9.37
N HIS A 457 22.36 -14.99 9.32
CA HIS A 457 21.66 -15.66 10.42
C HIS A 457 21.46 -17.14 10.07
N ASN A 458 22.02 -18.05 10.87
CA ASN A 458 22.04 -19.49 10.56
C ASN A 458 20.64 -20.11 10.41
N ASP A 459 19.67 -19.67 11.21
CA ASP A 459 18.27 -20.13 11.15
C ASP A 459 17.66 -20.05 9.75
N ASP A 460 18.05 -19.08 8.90
CA ASP A 460 17.49 -18.90 7.56
C ASP A 460 17.76 -20.10 6.63
N ARG A 461 18.76 -20.93 6.96
CA ARG A 461 19.02 -22.21 6.28
C ARG A 461 17.95 -23.27 6.56
N ILE A 462 17.26 -23.21 7.70
CA ILE A 462 16.24 -24.20 8.09
C ILE A 462 15.01 -24.17 7.17
N PRO A 463 14.31 -23.03 6.97
CA PRO A 463 13.19 -22.96 6.03
C PRO A 463 13.66 -23.21 4.60
N LEU A 464 14.85 -22.73 4.21
CA LEU A 464 15.40 -22.91 2.87
C LEU A 464 15.68 -24.40 2.54
N ARG A 465 16.29 -25.16 3.46
CA ARG A 465 16.48 -26.62 3.31
C ARG A 465 15.15 -27.36 3.23
N LYS A 466 14.14 -26.98 4.03
CA LYS A 466 12.77 -27.55 3.91
C LYS A 466 12.11 -27.21 2.57
N CYS A 467 12.27 -25.99 2.08
CA CYS A 467 11.76 -25.54 0.78
C CYS A 467 12.36 -26.35 -0.38
N LEU A 468 13.67 -26.62 -0.35
CA LEU A 468 14.34 -27.47 -1.33
C LEU A 468 13.85 -28.93 -1.31
N ARG A 469 13.65 -29.52 -0.12
CA ARG A 469 13.07 -30.88 0.00
C ARG A 469 11.64 -30.95 -0.54
N LEU A 470 10.80 -29.94 -0.28
CA LEU A 470 9.47 -29.84 -0.88
C LEU A 470 9.51 -29.71 -2.41
N ALA A 471 10.43 -28.92 -2.95
CA ALA A 471 10.63 -28.81 -4.41
C ALA A 471 11.06 -30.14 -5.06
N LEU A 472 11.90 -30.93 -4.38
CA LEU A 472 12.28 -32.28 -4.82
C LEU A 472 11.12 -33.28 -4.70
N ALA A 473 10.30 -33.19 -3.64
CA ALA A 473 9.07 -33.99 -3.49
C ALA A 473 8.04 -33.67 -4.58
N LEU A 474 7.83 -32.39 -4.91
CA LEU A 474 7.01 -31.95 -6.05
C LEU A 474 7.56 -32.49 -7.38
N GLY A 475 8.87 -32.41 -7.60
CA GLY A 475 9.54 -33.02 -8.76
C GLY A 475 9.27 -34.52 -8.89
N ARG A 476 9.37 -35.28 -7.79
CA ARG A 476 9.00 -36.71 -7.73
C ARG A 476 7.51 -36.94 -8.05
N ALA A 477 6.62 -36.12 -7.50
CA ALA A 477 5.18 -36.25 -7.73
C ALA A 477 4.80 -35.98 -9.19
N VAL A 478 5.38 -34.95 -9.82
CA VAL A 478 5.21 -34.62 -11.25
C VAL A 478 5.75 -35.73 -12.17
N ARG A 479 6.89 -36.35 -11.82
CA ARG A 479 7.39 -37.56 -12.49
C ARG A 479 6.40 -38.73 -12.37
N LYS A 480 5.86 -38.95 -11.17
CA LYS A 480 4.89 -40.02 -10.87
C LYS A 480 3.55 -39.82 -11.58
N SER A 481 3.12 -38.59 -11.87
CA SER A 481 1.97 -38.30 -12.74
C SER A 481 2.28 -38.41 -14.24
N GLY A 482 3.46 -38.90 -14.62
CA GLY A 482 3.83 -39.20 -16.01
C GLY A 482 4.37 -38.02 -16.82
N TYR A 483 4.68 -36.88 -16.21
CA TYR A 483 5.25 -35.73 -16.94
C TYR A 483 6.79 -35.85 -17.05
N PRO A 484 7.37 -35.68 -18.27
CA PRO A 484 8.81 -35.85 -18.50
C PRO A 484 9.62 -34.64 -17.96
N LEU A 485 9.94 -34.73 -16.67
CA LEU A 485 10.76 -33.78 -15.92
C LEU A 485 12.16 -34.40 -15.68
N GLU A 486 13.22 -33.91 -16.30
CA GLU A 486 14.59 -34.46 -16.18
C GLU A 486 15.48 -33.53 -15.33
N ASP A 487 16.40 -34.06 -14.51
CA ASP A 487 17.26 -33.22 -13.66
C ASP A 487 18.25 -32.36 -14.49
N LEU A 488 18.45 -31.10 -14.10
CA LEU A 488 19.42 -30.18 -14.73
C LEU A 488 20.30 -29.44 -13.71
N LEU A 489 19.69 -28.88 -12.66
CA LEU A 489 20.36 -28.24 -11.54
C LEU A 489 19.58 -28.57 -10.27
N VAL A 490 19.99 -29.63 -9.58
CA VAL A 490 19.36 -30.14 -8.36
C VAL A 490 20.44 -30.45 -7.30
N PRO A 491 20.12 -30.44 -6.00
CA PRO A 491 21.01 -30.96 -4.96
C PRO A 491 21.41 -32.41 -5.22
N ALA A 492 22.60 -32.82 -4.75
CA ALA A 492 23.09 -34.19 -4.93
C ALA A 492 22.27 -35.21 -4.15
N THR A 493 21.86 -34.86 -2.92
CA THR A 493 20.93 -35.62 -2.09
C THR A 493 20.02 -34.66 -1.31
N GLU A 494 19.10 -35.20 -0.52
CA GLU A 494 18.29 -34.46 0.46
C GLU A 494 18.94 -34.38 1.85
N GLU A 495 20.21 -34.73 2.00
CA GLU A 495 20.96 -34.54 3.24
C GLU A 495 21.32 -33.07 3.48
N ASP A 496 21.33 -32.65 4.74
CA ASP A 496 21.52 -31.23 5.10
C ASP A 496 22.82 -30.63 4.52
N GLY A 497 23.91 -31.39 4.49
CA GLY A 497 25.20 -30.95 3.94
C GLY A 497 25.20 -30.69 2.44
N ASP A 498 24.53 -31.55 1.65
CA ASP A 498 24.41 -31.38 0.20
C ASP A 498 23.44 -30.24 -0.14
N LEU A 499 22.37 -30.09 0.64
CA LEU A 499 21.47 -28.94 0.51
C LEU A 499 22.18 -27.63 0.84
N ASP A 500 22.95 -27.54 1.94
CA ASP A 500 23.71 -26.34 2.28
C ASP A 500 24.84 -26.05 1.29
N ALA A 501 25.48 -27.08 0.70
CA ALA A 501 26.41 -26.91 -0.42
C ALA A 501 25.70 -26.35 -1.67
N PHE A 502 24.52 -26.88 -2.02
CA PHE A 502 23.73 -26.42 -3.16
C PHE A 502 23.20 -24.99 -2.98
N ILE A 503 22.78 -24.63 -1.77
CA ILE A 503 22.45 -23.25 -1.36
C ILE A 503 23.66 -22.35 -1.59
N ASN A 504 24.83 -22.73 -1.07
CA ASN A 504 26.07 -21.96 -1.21
C ASN A 504 26.54 -21.87 -2.68
N GLU A 505 26.18 -22.82 -3.55
CA GLU A 505 26.45 -22.73 -4.99
C GLU A 505 25.50 -21.76 -5.71
N ASN A 506 24.18 -21.88 -5.52
CA ASN A 506 23.17 -21.37 -6.46
C ASN A 506 22.28 -20.22 -5.94
N LEU A 507 22.54 -19.69 -4.75
CA LEU A 507 21.74 -18.60 -4.16
C LEU A 507 21.69 -17.32 -5.02
N THR A 508 20.51 -16.68 -5.04
CA THR A 508 20.22 -15.42 -5.75
C THR A 508 19.31 -14.48 -4.95
N THR A 509 19.34 -13.21 -5.33
CA THR A 509 18.37 -12.15 -4.98
C THR A 509 17.03 -12.38 -5.68
N THR A 510 15.95 -11.87 -5.08
CA THR A 510 14.59 -11.83 -5.69
C THR A 510 14.20 -10.40 -6.11
N TYR A 511 15.10 -9.43 -5.94
CA TYR A 511 14.91 -8.01 -6.25
C TYR A 511 13.81 -7.30 -5.40
N HIS A 512 13.49 -7.85 -4.22
CA HIS A 512 12.48 -7.35 -3.28
C HIS A 512 13.08 -6.45 -2.18
N TYR A 513 13.99 -5.55 -2.57
CA TYR A 513 14.76 -4.71 -1.65
C TYR A 513 13.88 -3.80 -0.78
N SER A 514 14.00 -3.93 0.54
CA SER A 514 13.14 -3.29 1.56
C SER A 514 13.90 -2.93 2.85
N SER A 515 13.21 -2.35 3.83
CA SER A 515 13.62 -2.14 5.24
C SER A 515 14.85 -1.25 5.55
N SER A 516 15.64 -0.82 4.56
CA SER A 516 16.83 0.04 4.73
C SER A 516 16.58 1.45 5.32
N CYS A 517 15.31 1.83 5.47
CA CYS A 517 14.86 3.00 6.25
C CYS A 517 13.67 2.60 7.15
N ARG A 518 13.87 1.57 8.00
CA ARG A 518 12.79 0.91 8.77
C ARG A 518 11.91 1.89 9.57
N MET A 519 10.58 1.67 9.50
CA MET A 519 9.61 2.27 10.41
C MET A 519 9.69 1.58 11.78
N ASP A 520 10.22 2.27 12.78
CA ASP A 520 10.35 1.80 14.16
C ASP A 520 10.69 2.99 15.08
N GLU A 521 10.77 2.79 16.40
CA GLU A 521 11.33 3.78 17.31
C GLU A 521 12.83 4.03 17.06
N GLU A 522 13.25 5.29 17.14
CA GLU A 522 14.66 5.71 17.01
C GLU A 522 15.59 4.91 17.95
N ALA A 523 15.13 4.62 19.16
CA ALA A 523 15.86 3.81 20.16
C ALA A 523 16.10 2.34 19.76
N ARG A 524 15.44 1.83 18.70
CA ARG A 524 15.69 0.51 18.08
C ARG A 524 16.33 0.65 16.69
N ALA A 525 16.99 1.78 16.43
CA ALA A 525 17.52 2.17 15.12
C ALA A 525 16.45 2.22 14.01
N GLY A 526 15.22 2.61 14.36
CA GLY A 526 14.23 3.06 13.38
C GLY A 526 14.66 4.36 12.71
N VAL A 527 14.23 4.55 11.46
CA VAL A 527 14.50 5.76 10.66
C VAL A 527 13.26 6.66 10.60
N VAL A 528 12.05 6.07 10.62
CA VAL A 528 10.79 6.82 10.57
C VAL A 528 9.75 6.43 11.63
N ASP A 529 8.88 7.38 11.99
CA ASP A 529 7.72 7.18 12.86
C ASP A 529 6.55 6.46 12.14
N ASP A 530 5.48 6.16 12.88
CA ASP A 530 4.26 5.51 12.34
C ASP A 530 3.52 6.37 11.29
N GLU A 531 3.80 7.67 11.20
CA GLU A 531 3.33 8.60 10.16
C GLU A 531 4.34 8.78 9.00
N LEU A 532 5.39 7.96 9.01
CA LEU A 532 6.47 7.87 8.02
C LEU A 532 7.39 9.09 7.96
N ARG A 533 7.50 9.87 9.04
CA ARG A 533 8.40 11.02 9.15
C ARG A 533 9.79 10.60 9.63
N VAL A 534 10.86 11.16 9.06
CA VAL A 534 12.24 10.88 9.50
C VAL A 534 12.52 11.43 10.92
N HIS A 535 13.03 10.57 11.80
CA HIS A 535 13.31 10.93 13.20
C HIS A 535 14.33 12.06 13.34
N GLY A 536 14.04 13.01 14.22
CA GLY A 536 14.87 14.20 14.46
C GLY A 536 14.91 15.24 13.32
N ILE A 537 14.14 15.05 12.23
CA ILE A 537 13.99 16.03 11.15
C ILE A 537 12.52 16.49 11.12
N SER A 538 12.27 17.74 11.49
CA SER A 538 10.92 18.26 11.80
C SER A 538 10.65 19.58 11.10
N GLY A 539 9.42 19.81 10.63
CA GLY A 539 9.06 21.07 10.02
C GLY A 539 7.63 21.15 9.51
N PRO A 540 7.21 22.35 9.03
CA PRO A 540 6.03 22.47 8.18
C PRO A 540 6.27 21.81 6.80
N ALA A 541 7.51 21.41 6.53
CA ALA A 541 7.98 20.56 5.45
C ALA A 541 8.57 19.26 6.03
N TYR A 542 7.75 18.20 6.08
CA TYR A 542 8.20 16.88 6.53
C TYR A 542 8.94 16.15 5.41
N PRO A 543 10.08 15.48 5.69
CA PRO A 543 10.51 14.32 4.93
C PRO A 543 9.61 13.13 5.26
N ARG A 544 8.63 12.83 4.40
CA ARG A 544 7.86 11.56 4.50
C ARG A 544 8.48 10.46 3.64
N LEU A 545 8.50 9.24 4.14
CA LEU A 545 9.15 8.08 3.52
C LEU A 545 8.08 7.01 3.26
N VAL A 546 7.25 7.24 2.25
CA VAL A 546 5.93 6.61 2.16
C VAL A 546 5.96 5.24 1.50
N ASP A 547 5.86 4.19 2.32
CA ASP A 547 5.30 2.91 1.90
C ASP A 547 3.77 2.82 2.11
N MET A 548 3.15 1.81 1.51
CA MET A 548 1.73 1.83 1.14
C MET A 548 0.73 1.45 2.25
N ALA A 549 0.28 2.42 3.08
CA ALA A 549 -0.91 2.22 3.92
C ALA A 549 -1.74 3.46 4.34
N ALA A 550 -1.58 4.66 3.75
CA ALA A 550 -2.40 5.81 4.14
C ALA A 550 -2.75 6.77 2.99
N LEU A 551 -4.05 6.90 2.65
CA LEU A 551 -4.81 8.17 2.70
C LEU A 551 -6.19 8.12 1.99
N LEU A 552 -7.21 8.68 2.66
CA LEU A 552 -8.52 9.17 2.14
C LEU A 552 -9.52 8.14 1.58
N ALA A 553 -10.76 8.09 2.12
CA ALA A 553 -11.99 7.77 1.35
C ALA A 553 -13.32 7.98 2.12
N PHE A 554 -13.35 7.65 3.42
CA PHE A 554 -14.59 7.23 4.11
C PHE A 554 -15.83 8.13 3.97
N PRO A 555 -15.77 9.47 4.17
CA PRO A 555 -16.98 10.32 4.14
C PRO A 555 -17.61 10.47 2.74
N VAL A 556 -16.83 10.27 1.68
CA VAL A 556 -17.30 10.42 0.29
C VAL A 556 -18.01 9.14 -0.17
N ILE A 557 -17.50 7.96 0.22
CA ILE A 557 -18.10 6.67 -0.14
C ILE A 557 -19.55 6.59 0.33
N VAL A 558 -19.83 6.85 1.61
CA VAL A 558 -21.19 6.68 2.18
C VAL A 558 -22.24 7.49 1.42
N LYS A 559 -21.93 8.75 1.08
CA LYS A 559 -22.88 9.64 0.37
C LYS A 559 -22.97 9.31 -1.13
N ALA A 560 -21.88 8.87 -1.76
CA ALA A 560 -21.91 8.36 -3.14
C ALA A 560 -22.73 7.07 -3.26
N THR A 561 -22.61 6.14 -2.30
CA THR A 561 -23.38 4.89 -2.26
C THR A 561 -24.88 5.15 -2.06
N ARG A 562 -25.29 6.09 -1.18
CA ARG A 562 -26.70 6.51 -1.06
C ARG A 562 -27.24 7.05 -2.39
N ALA A 563 -26.49 7.91 -3.08
CA ALA A 563 -26.90 8.43 -4.39
C ALA A 563 -27.03 7.34 -5.47
N ALA A 564 -26.09 6.39 -5.51
CA ALA A 564 -26.12 5.27 -6.46
C ALA A 564 -27.32 4.34 -6.24
N ILE A 565 -27.65 4.02 -4.99
CA ILE A 565 -28.83 3.19 -4.64
C ILE A 565 -30.13 3.85 -5.11
N ASN A 566 -30.28 5.16 -4.90
CA ASN A 566 -31.50 5.88 -5.28
C ASN A 566 -31.63 6.05 -6.80
N ILE A 567 -30.52 6.22 -7.52
CA ILE A 567 -30.51 6.16 -8.99
C ILE A 567 -30.94 4.76 -9.48
N PHE A 568 -30.42 3.69 -8.86
CA PHE A 568 -30.78 2.32 -9.22
C PHE A 568 -32.28 2.04 -9.00
N PHE A 569 -32.84 2.48 -7.86
CA PHE A 569 -34.26 2.35 -7.56
C PHE A 569 -35.15 3.06 -8.60
N LEU A 570 -34.77 4.27 -9.03
CA LEU A 570 -35.49 5.01 -10.07
C LEU A 570 -35.39 4.35 -11.46
N VAL A 571 -34.24 3.73 -11.79
CA VAL A 571 -34.04 3.00 -13.05
C VAL A 571 -34.85 1.70 -13.08
N ASP A 572 -34.87 0.94 -11.97
CA ASP A 572 -35.66 -0.29 -11.86
C ASP A 572 -37.17 0.00 -11.86
N TRP A 573 -37.63 0.99 -11.09
CA TRP A 573 -39.03 1.44 -11.12
C TRP A 573 -39.46 1.89 -12.53
N LYS A 574 -38.57 2.57 -13.27
CA LYS A 574 -38.83 2.97 -14.67
C LYS A 574 -38.91 1.77 -15.61
N ARG A 575 -38.09 0.73 -15.42
CA ARG A 575 -38.18 -0.55 -16.17
C ARG A 575 -39.51 -1.26 -15.91
N ASN A 576 -39.89 -1.40 -14.64
CA ASN A 576 -41.07 -2.15 -14.23
C ASN A 576 -42.39 -1.41 -14.53
N THR A 577 -42.39 -0.07 -14.58
CA THR A 577 -43.53 0.70 -15.12
C THR A 577 -43.61 0.65 -16.65
N SER A 578 -42.48 0.72 -17.37
CA SER A 578 -42.47 0.70 -18.85
C SER A 578 -42.89 -0.64 -19.48
N THR A 579 -42.95 -1.71 -18.69
CA THR A 579 -43.38 -3.06 -19.11
C THR A 579 -44.84 -3.36 -18.79
N GLY A 580 -45.60 -2.38 -18.26
CA GLY A 580 -47.02 -2.53 -17.93
C GLY A 580 -47.32 -3.34 -16.67
N ALA A 581 -46.30 -3.84 -15.97
CA ALA A 581 -46.42 -4.70 -14.78
C ALA A 581 -46.83 -3.96 -13.49
N VAL A 582 -47.35 -2.73 -13.59
CA VAL A 582 -47.72 -1.90 -12.43
C VAL A 582 -49.22 -1.66 -12.39
N ASN A 583 -49.94 -2.70 -11.94
CA ASN A 583 -51.19 -2.54 -11.22
C ASN A 583 -50.98 -3.06 -9.79
N GLN A 584 -51.31 -2.24 -8.79
CA GLN A 584 -51.08 -2.48 -7.36
C GLN A 584 -49.60 -2.65 -6.95
N PHE A 585 -48.87 -1.52 -6.91
CA PHE A 585 -47.64 -1.40 -6.13
C PHE A 585 -48.00 -1.42 -4.62
N ASP A 586 -48.00 -2.60 -4.00
CA ASP A 586 -48.30 -2.76 -2.57
C ASP A 586 -47.24 -2.10 -1.68
N THR A 587 -47.67 -1.05 -0.96
CA THR A 587 -46.82 -0.27 -0.05
C THR A 587 -46.36 -1.05 1.18
N THR A 588 -47.02 -2.16 1.55
CA THR A 588 -46.58 -3.04 2.64
C THR A 588 -45.41 -3.95 2.23
N THR A 589 -45.20 -4.15 0.94
CA THR A 589 -44.13 -4.98 0.39
C THR A 589 -42.86 -4.14 0.11
N SER A 590 -42.99 -2.91 -0.39
CA SER A 590 -41.84 -2.04 -0.67
C SER A 590 -41.00 -1.69 0.57
N LEU A 591 -41.65 -1.51 1.74
CA LEU A 591 -40.97 -1.30 3.03
C LEU A 591 -40.20 -2.54 3.54
N LYS A 592 -40.46 -3.74 3.00
CA LYS A 592 -39.72 -4.96 3.35
C LYS A 592 -38.42 -5.11 2.56
N THR A 593 -38.32 -4.47 1.39
CA THR A 593 -37.15 -4.51 0.50
C THR A 593 -35.88 -4.11 1.25
N TRP A 594 -34.83 -4.93 1.14
CA TRP A 594 -33.56 -4.69 1.83
C TRP A 594 -32.94 -3.34 1.45
N MET A 595 -33.07 -2.89 0.20
CA MET A 595 -32.52 -1.62 -0.29
C MET A 595 -33.07 -0.40 0.47
N VAL A 596 -34.38 -0.36 0.76
CA VAL A 596 -35.01 0.74 1.52
C VAL A 596 -34.52 0.75 2.96
N LYS A 597 -34.42 -0.42 3.59
CA LYS A 597 -33.86 -0.59 4.94
C LYS A 597 -32.40 -0.14 4.98
N THR A 598 -31.58 -0.54 4.00
CA THR A 598 -30.19 -0.12 3.88
C THR A 598 -30.06 1.38 3.67
N ALA A 599 -30.90 2.02 2.84
CA ALA A 599 -30.90 3.47 2.66
C ALA A 599 -31.22 4.20 3.98
N TRP A 600 -32.24 3.75 4.72
CA TRP A 600 -32.61 4.31 6.03
C TRP A 600 -31.56 4.05 7.13
N ILE A 601 -30.89 2.89 7.13
CA ILE A 601 -29.79 2.59 8.05
C ILE A 601 -28.58 3.49 7.74
N LEU A 602 -28.23 3.66 6.46
CA LEU A 602 -27.16 4.57 6.04
C LEU A 602 -27.50 6.04 6.35
N GLU A 603 -28.76 6.43 6.29
CA GLU A 603 -29.22 7.75 6.76
C GLU A 603 -29.11 7.92 8.27
N LEU A 604 -29.56 6.92 9.05
CA LEU A 604 -29.43 6.93 10.51
C LEU A 604 -27.96 7.01 10.95
N LEU A 605 -27.06 6.29 10.26
CA LEU A 605 -25.62 6.31 10.51
C LEU A 605 -24.96 7.63 10.10
N ASP A 606 -25.32 8.21 8.95
CA ASP A 606 -24.83 9.53 8.50
C ASP A 606 -25.28 10.63 9.48
N ASN A 607 -26.55 10.60 9.90
CA ASN A 607 -27.10 11.51 10.90
C ASN A 607 -26.48 11.31 12.29
N ALA A 608 -26.23 10.07 12.73
CA ALA A 608 -25.57 9.77 14.00
C ALA A 608 -24.09 10.20 13.99
N TYR A 609 -23.37 9.99 12.89
CA TYR A 609 -21.98 10.42 12.71
C TYR A 609 -21.84 11.95 12.69
N ILE A 610 -22.73 12.65 11.97
CA ILE A 610 -22.78 14.12 11.97
C ILE A 610 -23.21 14.66 13.34
N SER A 611 -24.17 14.01 14.02
CA SER A 611 -24.55 14.36 15.39
C SER A 611 -23.40 14.19 16.36
N PHE A 612 -22.64 13.08 16.27
CA PHE A 612 -21.46 12.84 17.09
C PHE A 612 -20.39 13.90 16.84
N LEU A 613 -20.03 14.18 15.58
CA LEU A 613 -19.06 15.23 15.25
C LEU A 613 -19.52 16.62 15.70
N PHE A 614 -20.81 16.94 15.58
CA PHE A 614 -21.38 18.21 16.05
C PHE A 614 -21.33 18.31 17.58
N LEU A 615 -21.77 17.30 18.31
CA LEU A 615 -21.78 17.27 19.78
C LEU A 615 -20.36 17.20 20.36
N TRP A 616 -19.45 16.44 19.75
CA TRP A 616 -18.02 16.44 20.09
C TRP A 616 -17.38 17.81 19.86
N ARG A 617 -17.71 18.48 18.75
CA ARG A 617 -17.25 19.86 18.48
C ARG A 617 -17.88 20.86 19.45
N LEU A 618 -19.15 20.67 19.85
CA LEU A 618 -19.82 21.53 20.84
C LEU A 618 -19.23 21.35 22.24
N GLY A 619 -18.96 20.11 22.65
CA GLY A 619 -18.32 19.75 23.92
C GLY A 619 -16.88 20.21 24.02
N THR A 620 -16.09 20.08 22.94
CA THR A 620 -14.74 20.67 22.87
C THR A 620 -14.74 22.21 22.78
N GLN A 621 -15.88 22.83 22.45
CA GLN A 621 -16.12 24.29 22.51
C GLN A 621 -16.84 24.72 23.82
N SER A 622 -17.09 23.83 24.79
CA SER A 622 -17.86 24.12 26.01
C SER A 622 -17.30 25.25 26.87
N HIS A 623 -15.98 25.48 26.81
CA HIS A 623 -15.29 26.61 27.44
C HIS A 623 -15.71 28.00 26.90
N LEU A 624 -16.46 28.07 25.78
CA LEU A 624 -17.10 29.29 25.28
C LEU A 624 -18.48 29.55 25.91
N PHE A 625 -19.01 28.60 26.69
CA PHE A 625 -20.33 28.67 27.33
C PHE A 625 -20.23 28.67 28.86
N ASN A 626 -19.22 28.03 29.44
CA ASN A 626 -18.89 28.18 30.86
C ASN A 626 -18.21 29.54 31.10
N GLY A 627 -18.94 30.47 31.71
CA GLY A 627 -18.56 31.87 31.87
C GLY A 627 -17.49 32.18 32.93
N GLU A 628 -16.45 31.36 33.05
CA GLU A 628 -15.33 31.62 33.98
C GLU A 628 -14.27 32.57 33.40
N LYS A 629 -13.70 33.40 34.26
CA LYS A 629 -12.84 34.53 33.86
C LYS A 629 -11.39 34.09 33.67
N ILE A 630 -10.96 33.89 32.43
CA ILE A 630 -9.54 34.00 32.07
C ILE A 630 -9.29 35.39 31.50
N GLY A 631 -8.26 36.07 32.01
CA GLY A 631 -8.08 37.52 31.85
C GLY A 631 -7.48 37.97 30.51
N ARG A 632 -7.91 39.16 30.06
CA ARG A 632 -7.31 40.06 29.06
C ARG A 632 -6.07 39.54 28.29
N VAL A 633 -6.30 39.02 27.08
CA VAL A 633 -5.43 39.23 25.90
C VAL A 633 -6.35 39.55 24.70
N ASP A 634 -5.85 40.26 23.68
CA ASP A 634 -6.64 41.24 22.93
C ASP A 634 -7.48 40.79 21.71
N SER A 635 -8.78 41.10 21.83
CA SER A 635 -9.66 41.83 20.89
C SER A 635 -9.83 41.49 19.40
N GLU A 636 -9.00 40.71 18.71
CA GLU A 636 -9.16 40.51 17.24
C GLU A 636 -10.14 39.37 16.82
N ILE A 637 -10.52 38.47 17.74
CA ILE A 637 -11.35 37.29 17.41
C ILE A 637 -12.87 37.55 17.49
N SER A 638 -13.30 38.77 17.88
CA SER A 638 -14.71 39.06 18.23
C SER A 638 -15.62 39.65 17.13
N LYS A 639 -15.18 39.75 15.86
CA LYS A 639 -16.03 40.31 14.77
C LYS A 639 -17.27 39.47 14.46
N GLY A 640 -17.28 38.17 14.79
CA GLY A 640 -18.49 37.36 14.86
C GLY A 640 -19.16 37.48 16.23
N SER A 641 -20.22 38.29 16.34
CA SER A 641 -20.99 38.42 17.59
C SER A 641 -21.56 37.07 18.07
N PHE A 642 -21.94 36.95 19.34
CA PHE A 642 -22.62 35.75 19.85
C PHE A 642 -23.87 35.41 19.01
N THR A 643 -24.61 36.42 18.55
CA THR A 643 -25.75 36.28 17.62
C THR A 643 -25.35 35.78 16.23
N SER A 644 -24.15 36.11 15.74
CA SER A 644 -23.58 35.57 14.50
C SER A 644 -23.18 34.11 14.66
N LYS A 645 -22.50 33.75 15.76
CA LYS A 645 -22.14 32.35 16.06
C LYS A 645 -23.38 31.49 16.29
N LEU A 646 -24.39 32.01 17.01
CA LEU A 646 -25.71 31.38 17.12
C LEU A 646 -26.43 31.28 15.77
N LYS A 647 -26.35 32.27 14.88
CA LYS A 647 -26.90 32.13 13.52
C LYS A 647 -26.18 31.05 12.71
N SER A 648 -24.85 30.94 12.79
CA SER A 648 -24.11 29.83 12.15
C SER A 648 -24.51 28.47 12.71
N LEU A 649 -24.55 28.32 14.04
CA LEU A 649 -24.98 27.09 14.70
C LEU A 649 -26.45 26.76 14.40
N PHE A 650 -27.34 27.77 14.38
CA PHE A 650 -28.74 27.61 14.00
C PHE A 650 -28.89 27.19 12.54
N TRP A 651 -28.16 27.78 11.60
CA TRP A 651 -28.20 27.36 10.19
C TRP A 651 -27.62 25.96 10.01
N ILE A 652 -26.49 25.63 10.64
CA ILE A 652 -25.88 24.29 10.59
C ILE A 652 -26.83 23.24 11.19
N ALA A 653 -27.44 23.51 12.35
CA ALA A 653 -28.44 22.63 12.93
C ALA A 653 -29.73 22.56 12.07
N SER A 654 -30.16 23.68 11.49
CA SER A 654 -31.34 23.70 10.61
C SER A 654 -31.12 22.88 9.35
N THR A 655 -29.97 22.97 8.70
CA THR A 655 -29.76 22.30 7.41
C THR A 655 -29.20 20.88 7.52
N ASN A 656 -28.64 20.49 8.68
CA ASN A 656 -28.20 19.11 8.91
C ASN A 656 -29.18 18.29 9.79
N PHE A 657 -30.12 18.92 10.50
CA PHE A 657 -31.15 18.21 11.29
C PHE A 657 -32.58 18.60 10.92
N VAL A 658 -32.93 19.90 10.95
CA VAL A 658 -34.35 20.32 10.79
C VAL A 658 -34.87 20.08 9.37
N PHE A 659 -34.15 20.50 8.33
CA PHE A 659 -34.54 20.27 6.94
C PHE A 659 -34.53 18.77 6.56
N PRO A 660 -33.50 17.97 6.90
CA PRO A 660 -33.54 16.53 6.68
C PRO A 660 -34.68 15.82 7.40
N LEU A 661 -34.97 16.20 8.66
CA LEU A 661 -36.11 15.66 9.40
C LEU A 661 -37.45 16.06 8.78
N ILE A 662 -37.61 17.31 8.33
CA ILE A 662 -38.83 17.76 7.65
C ILE A 662 -39.00 17.04 6.30
N PHE A 663 -37.96 16.94 5.47
CA PHE A 663 -38.06 16.24 4.19
C PHE A 663 -38.31 14.74 4.37
N GLY A 664 -37.66 14.09 5.35
CA GLY A 664 -37.94 12.70 5.72
C GLY A 664 -39.37 12.49 6.23
N LEU A 665 -39.89 13.37 7.10
CA LEU A 665 -41.28 13.32 7.56
C LEU A 665 -42.28 13.57 6.42
N CYS A 666 -42.00 14.53 5.52
CA CYS A 666 -42.81 14.74 4.31
C CYS A 666 -42.79 13.52 3.39
N GLN A 667 -41.62 12.89 3.19
CA GLN A 667 -41.47 11.65 2.42
C GLN A 667 -42.30 10.51 3.03
N ILE A 668 -42.19 10.30 4.35
CA ILE A 668 -42.99 9.32 5.09
C ILE A 668 -44.49 9.59 4.91
N ILE A 669 -44.96 10.84 5.11
CA ILE A 669 -46.37 11.21 4.95
C ILE A 669 -46.87 11.01 3.52
N LEU A 670 -46.04 11.28 2.50
CA LEU A 670 -46.37 11.05 1.09
C LEU A 670 -46.48 9.56 0.74
N LEU A 671 -45.55 8.74 1.26
CA LEU A 671 -45.57 7.27 1.11
C LEU A 671 -46.81 6.66 1.79
N PHE A 672 -47.09 7.02 3.04
CA PHE A 672 -48.25 6.51 3.79
C PHE A 672 -49.60 7.02 3.26
N ARG A 673 -49.64 8.17 2.56
CA ARG A 673 -50.84 8.66 1.86
C ARG A 673 -50.99 8.12 0.42
N GLY A 674 -50.13 7.19 0.00
CA GLY A 674 -50.27 6.44 -1.25
C GLY A 674 -50.17 7.27 -2.54
N LYS A 675 -49.75 8.54 -2.46
CA LYS A 675 -49.73 9.44 -3.63
C LYS A 675 -48.34 9.51 -4.27
N ASN A 676 -48.16 8.63 -5.24
CA ASN A 676 -47.15 8.67 -6.30
C ASN A 676 -45.68 8.71 -5.80
N ILE A 677 -45.09 7.52 -5.66
CA ILE A 677 -43.74 7.29 -5.12
C ILE A 677 -42.64 8.13 -5.79
N LEU A 678 -42.82 8.53 -7.05
CA LEU A 678 -41.90 9.41 -7.76
C LEU A 678 -41.72 10.78 -7.07
N VAL A 679 -42.79 11.32 -6.46
CA VAL A 679 -42.75 12.60 -5.73
C VAL A 679 -41.97 12.44 -4.41
N ALA A 680 -42.20 11.32 -3.70
CA ALA A 680 -41.46 10.99 -2.48
C ALA A 680 -39.95 10.82 -2.75
N ALA A 681 -39.59 10.09 -3.81
CA ALA A 681 -38.18 9.92 -4.23
C ALA A 681 -37.54 11.23 -4.75
N SER A 682 -38.34 12.13 -5.35
CA SER A 682 -37.87 13.47 -5.75
C SER A 682 -37.56 14.35 -4.53
N VAL A 683 -38.39 14.28 -3.48
CA VAL A 683 -38.12 14.95 -2.19
C VAL A 683 -36.86 14.39 -1.54
N GLU A 684 -36.64 13.07 -1.60
CA GLU A 684 -35.41 12.44 -1.08
C GLU A 684 -34.16 12.89 -1.84
N MET A 685 -34.19 12.94 -3.19
CA MET A 685 -33.11 13.49 -4.01
C MET A 685 -32.74 14.92 -3.59
N VAL A 686 -33.75 15.78 -3.37
CA VAL A 686 -33.54 17.16 -2.89
C VAL A 686 -32.93 17.17 -1.49
N ASN A 687 -33.40 16.30 -0.57
CA ASN A 687 -32.84 16.17 0.77
C ASN A 687 -31.36 15.76 0.74
N VAL A 688 -30.99 14.76 -0.08
CA VAL A 688 -29.59 14.34 -0.26
C VAL A 688 -28.73 15.49 -0.80
N TYR A 689 -29.23 16.26 -1.77
CA TYR A 689 -28.50 17.39 -2.35
C TYR A 689 -28.29 18.54 -1.32
N VAL A 690 -29.34 18.90 -0.57
CA VAL A 690 -29.26 19.88 0.54
C VAL A 690 -28.31 19.40 1.64
N SER A 691 -28.33 18.11 1.97
CA SER A 691 -27.47 17.50 2.99
C SER A 691 -26.00 17.48 2.58
N ILE A 692 -25.69 17.21 1.30
CA ILE A 692 -24.32 17.29 0.76
C ILE A 692 -23.79 18.73 0.84
N ILE A 693 -24.57 19.71 0.35
CA ILE A 693 -24.20 21.13 0.42
C ILE A 693 -24.00 21.58 1.87
N SER A 694 -24.87 21.14 2.78
CA SER A 694 -24.80 21.44 4.21
C SER A 694 -23.59 20.81 4.90
N THR A 695 -23.22 19.58 4.52
CA THR A 695 -21.99 18.92 4.98
C THR A 695 -20.77 19.74 4.55
N VAL A 696 -20.73 20.23 3.31
CA VAL A 696 -19.64 21.06 2.78
C VAL A 696 -19.55 22.40 3.53
N PHE A 697 -20.66 23.13 3.69
CA PHE A 697 -20.66 24.40 4.44
C PHE A 697 -20.32 24.22 5.93
N ALA A 698 -20.81 23.16 6.59
CA ALA A 698 -20.44 22.84 7.97
C ALA A 698 -18.95 22.48 8.09
N THR A 699 -18.37 21.78 7.12
CA THR A 699 -16.93 21.47 7.06
C THR A 699 -16.09 22.74 6.85
N ILE A 700 -16.52 23.64 5.97
CA ILE A 700 -15.87 24.94 5.75
C ILE A 700 -15.93 25.80 7.02
N TRP A 701 -17.07 25.86 7.70
CA TRP A 701 -17.23 26.54 8.99
C TRP A 701 -16.33 25.92 10.08
N ALA A 702 -16.28 24.59 10.16
CA ALA A 702 -15.41 23.87 11.09
C ALA A 702 -13.91 24.11 10.83
N SER A 703 -13.50 24.32 9.56
CA SER A 703 -12.11 24.62 9.20
C SER A 703 -11.71 26.09 9.38
N THR A 704 -12.68 27.02 9.38
CA THR A 704 -12.41 28.47 9.48
C THR A 704 -12.39 29.01 10.91
N VAL A 705 -12.88 28.24 11.90
CA VAL A 705 -12.88 28.64 13.32
C VAL A 705 -11.62 28.18 14.09
N SER A 706 -10.82 27.26 13.57
CA SER A 706 -9.60 26.72 14.23
C SER A 706 -8.36 27.65 14.18
N GLY A 707 -8.57 28.97 14.26
CA GLY A 707 -7.53 29.98 14.13
C GLY A 707 -6.87 30.39 15.45
N LYS A 708 -5.81 29.66 15.86
CA LYS A 708 -4.82 29.97 16.92
C LYS A 708 -5.33 30.16 18.36
N SER A 709 -4.67 29.48 19.31
CA SER A 709 -3.77 30.16 20.28
C SER A 709 -3.07 29.16 21.21
N ASN A 710 -1.73 29.22 21.24
CA ASN A 710 -0.90 29.14 22.45
C ASN A 710 0.58 29.29 22.06
N VAL A 711 1.09 30.51 22.21
CA VAL A 711 2.53 30.83 22.26
C VAL A 711 2.70 31.72 23.47
N LEU A 712 3.63 31.37 24.36
CA LEU A 712 3.93 32.17 25.53
C LEU A 712 4.80 33.39 25.17
N SER A 713 4.58 34.46 25.93
CA SER A 713 5.14 35.81 25.83
C SER A 713 6.66 35.94 25.61
N SER A 714 7.03 36.87 24.73
CA SER A 714 8.12 37.83 25.00
C SER A 714 7.84 39.16 24.27
N ASN A 715 8.24 40.30 24.85
CA ASN A 715 7.78 41.64 24.46
C ASN A 715 8.60 42.27 23.31
N SER A 716 7.93 43.04 22.44
CA SER A 716 8.25 44.47 22.17
C SER A 716 7.26 45.11 21.19
N ASP A 717 6.97 46.41 21.33
CA ASP A 717 5.97 47.17 20.58
C ASP A 717 6.38 47.54 19.13
N ASN A 718 5.42 47.57 18.18
CA ASN A 718 4.79 48.83 17.68
C ASN A 718 3.85 48.75 16.44
N THR A 719 2.80 49.58 16.45
CA THR A 719 1.97 50.15 15.32
C THR A 719 1.11 49.30 14.35
N LYS A 720 -0.21 49.29 14.63
CA LYS A 720 -1.41 49.61 13.79
C LYS A 720 -1.48 49.32 12.26
N LEU A 721 -2.63 48.80 11.82
CA LEU A 721 -3.61 49.56 10.99
C LEU A 721 -5.08 49.06 11.15
N HIS A 722 -6.07 49.74 10.55
CA HIS A 722 -7.53 49.61 10.83
C HIS A 722 -8.37 48.82 9.80
N LEU A 723 -9.59 48.36 10.19
CA LEU A 723 -10.89 48.74 9.54
C LEU A 723 -12.15 48.16 10.25
N GLU A 724 -13.33 48.71 9.95
CA GLU A 724 -14.56 48.72 10.78
C GLU A 724 -15.57 47.52 10.59
N THR A 725 -16.88 47.81 10.57
CA THR A 725 -17.91 47.27 11.51
C THR A 725 -19.34 47.71 11.08
N ILE A 726 -20.38 46.90 11.37
CA ILE A 726 -21.83 47.24 11.53
C ILE A 726 -22.49 45.98 12.20
N LYS A 727 -22.92 45.96 13.48
CA LYS A 727 -24.14 46.50 14.18
C LYS A 727 -25.47 45.83 13.73
N PHE A 728 -26.46 45.41 14.55
CA PHE A 728 -26.79 45.32 16.02
C PHE A 728 -27.95 44.25 16.20
N ARG A 729 -28.76 43.92 17.24
CA ARG A 729 -29.08 44.05 18.73
C ARG A 729 -30.19 42.96 19.02
N ARG A 730 -30.86 42.65 20.16
CA ARG A 730 -30.81 42.79 21.66
C ARG A 730 -31.81 41.73 22.25
N GLY A 731 -31.59 41.18 23.46
CA GLY A 731 -32.60 40.49 24.33
C GLY A 731 -32.11 39.11 24.83
N GLN A 732 -31.91 38.77 26.13
CA GLN A 732 -32.72 38.84 27.40
C GLN A 732 -33.72 37.65 27.54
N GLU A 733 -33.87 36.95 28.68
CA GLU A 733 -33.36 37.13 30.07
C GLU A 733 -33.48 35.86 31.00
N GLN A 734 -32.71 35.81 32.12
CA GLN A 734 -32.92 35.08 33.43
C GLN A 734 -33.10 33.52 33.46
N GLY A 735 -32.76 32.73 34.50
CA GLY A 735 -31.95 32.93 35.73
C GLY A 735 -32.09 31.81 36.83
N ALA A 736 -31.02 31.54 37.62
CA ALA A 736 -30.97 30.89 38.98
C ALA A 736 -31.41 29.39 39.20
N THR A 737 -31.00 28.59 40.22
CA THR A 737 -29.79 28.46 41.12
C THR A 737 -29.76 27.11 41.90
N TYR A 738 -28.57 26.56 42.16
CA TYR A 738 -28.08 25.69 43.29
C TYR A 738 -28.92 24.60 44.02
N SER A 739 -28.30 23.42 44.26
CA SER A 739 -27.84 22.98 45.62
C SER A 739 -27.07 21.63 45.60
N HIS A 740 -26.33 21.33 46.69
CA HIS A 740 -25.49 20.13 46.92
C HIS A 740 -26.05 19.27 48.07
N THR A 741 -25.78 17.96 48.10
CA THR A 741 -25.24 17.27 49.31
C THR A 741 -24.61 15.91 48.99
N GLU A 742 -23.64 15.48 49.79
CA GLU A 742 -23.04 14.14 49.84
C GLU A 742 -23.39 13.46 51.18
N VAL A 743 -23.39 12.12 51.22
CA VAL A 743 -23.15 11.28 52.42
C VAL A 743 -22.48 9.96 51.96
N GLY A 744 -21.61 9.38 52.80
CA GLY A 744 -20.94 8.08 52.56
C GLY A 744 -20.75 7.26 53.86
N LEU A 745 -19.71 6.40 53.90
CA LEU A 745 -19.32 5.44 54.98
C LEU A 745 -20.11 4.09 54.91
N GLN A 746 -19.46 2.91 54.78
CA GLN A 746 -18.73 2.06 55.77
C GLN A 746 -19.66 1.30 56.77
N ASP A 747 -19.44 0.04 57.18
CA ASP A 747 -18.48 -1.03 56.78
C ASP A 747 -18.96 -2.43 57.30
N ASP A 748 -18.12 -3.47 57.17
CA ASP A 748 -17.96 -4.67 58.05
C ASP A 748 -18.88 -5.93 58.03
N SER A 749 -18.30 -7.01 57.47
CA SER A 749 -18.06 -8.40 57.99
C SER A 749 -19.10 -9.35 58.70
N SER A 750 -19.31 -10.52 58.04
CA SER A 750 -18.96 -11.90 58.51
C SER A 750 -20.00 -12.98 58.94
N HIS A 751 -19.69 -14.24 58.54
CA HIS A 751 -20.12 -15.60 59.01
C HIS A 751 -21.61 -16.01 58.92
N THR A 752 -22.03 -17.30 58.88
CA THR A 752 -21.41 -18.63 59.16
C THR A 752 -21.79 -19.76 58.16
N GLU A 753 -20.88 -20.72 57.90
CA GLU A 753 -20.98 -22.21 57.81
C GLU A 753 -22.21 -22.97 57.22
N LEU A 754 -22.15 -24.18 56.64
CA LEU A 754 -21.15 -25.27 56.35
C LEU A 754 -21.76 -26.16 55.20
N GLY A 755 -21.16 -27.19 54.57
CA GLY A 755 -19.80 -27.77 54.64
C GLY A 755 -19.74 -29.30 54.31
N SER A 756 -18.55 -29.80 53.93
CA SER A 756 -18.16 -31.24 53.73
C SER A 756 -18.75 -31.99 52.51
N MET A 757 -18.13 -32.99 51.84
CA MET A 757 -16.77 -33.63 51.78
C MET A 757 -16.79 -34.62 50.56
N LYS A 758 -15.75 -35.16 49.87
CA LYS A 758 -14.25 -35.27 49.84
C LYS A 758 -13.82 -35.25 48.34
N LYS A 759 -12.57 -35.17 47.84
CA LYS A 759 -11.15 -35.32 48.29
C LYS A 759 -10.42 -36.63 47.87
N GLU A 760 -9.61 -36.55 46.81
CA GLU A 760 -8.30 -37.22 46.53
C GLU A 760 -7.65 -36.46 45.34
N ASN A 761 -6.46 -35.86 45.44
CA ASN A 761 -5.08 -36.43 45.39
C ASN A 761 -4.72 -37.01 44.00
N TRP A 762 -3.67 -36.64 43.27
CA TRP A 762 -2.57 -35.63 43.34
C TRP A 762 -2.16 -35.27 41.87
N GLY A 763 -1.29 -34.31 41.51
CA GLY A 763 -0.46 -33.35 42.27
C GLY A 763 1.01 -33.35 41.79
N GLY A 764 1.55 -32.22 41.28
CA GLY A 764 2.92 -32.08 40.74
C GLY A 764 3.29 -30.63 40.39
N THR A 765 4.59 -30.31 40.39
CA THR A 765 5.14 -28.94 40.55
C THR A 765 5.15 -28.04 39.29
N ILE A 766 5.20 -26.73 39.53
CA ILE A 766 5.60 -25.66 38.58
C ILE A 766 7.09 -25.76 38.27
N ASP A 767 7.52 -25.39 37.06
CA ASP A 767 8.79 -24.68 36.87
C ASP A 767 8.68 -23.62 35.76
N LEU A 768 9.59 -22.63 35.75
CA LEU A 768 9.57 -21.47 34.84
C LEU A 768 10.91 -21.31 34.12
N ALA A 769 10.90 -21.36 32.78
CA ALA A 769 12.01 -21.04 31.90
C ALA A 769 11.49 -20.51 30.55
#